data_AF-A0A3B1J994-F1
#
_entry.id   AF-A0A3B1J994-F1
#
_cell.length_a   1.000
_cell.length_b   1.000
_cell.length_c   1.000
_cell.angle_alpha   90.00
_cell.angle_beta   90.00
_cell.angle_gamma   90.00
#
_symmetry.space_group_name_H-M   'P 1'
#
loop_
_entity.id
_entity.type
_entity.pdbx_description
1 polymer ?
#
loop_
_entity_poly.entity_id
_entity_poly.type
_entity_poly.pdbx_seq_one_letter_code
_entity_poly.pdbx_strand_id
1 'polypeptide(L)'
;MEKSGVEKSTKLVKEQMSLSVTLCPPGPHCLLLVIRVDSIFKSKQRNALEGHLKLFPETVWNHTMVLFSFGEYLEDTTIEQYIESEGKDLQWLVEKCGNRYHVLNIWNKDKDTQVSELLEKIEEMVAANSGCCYVINKKILQEVEEKRRQQKDMQAKQVRILKNRLSELRIVLLGYRYAGKSSAGNTILGRERFEIKRTAQCVKREGEVAGRHITVVEAPGWLMETPETKSLLKEEIVLSVSLCSPGPHALLLLIRLDTVFEDSVRRAIERHLMFLTKQVWRHTIVLFTCGDRLQGTPVEQFIESKGKDLQWLVEKCGNRYHVLNNMNRSDTTQVTELLEKIEEMVAANSGHCFEIGEKIVQEDEETSREDAEKSHNQKTLPGHCVSFWMEDEDNLCADAEGFVPEMIEHKTNNYHRFQCPHAGRFQCRLTNLVFEMEGKGEVLYRIDSWDTNVLDGLGQMKSAGPLYDIDCFEGSINYLYFPHCEILTDQAELAVAHFTSGNLEIIEPLEVTNTHVIIAIRDLSIFALISKIFFAGPINAQVLFFYKPVTGVQNLREMHIHLLPGNVPLTEVKNQYLDFTNVRTSSKCQLTPGRKYKASCGPYVPQPQVETFERDHGPNYHPAFVVHVESVRITVSLLDENGMEVWEPHQFFLTGGNTDLLNMNTDAEFVNKYRQKLIKRVSSVMEIADCLKSKQMITDEMYSDIQAAKTSHEQMRLLYRALDSGGAAVKVEFYNILKEKQPFLVDDLEAGPSEA
;
A
#
# COMPACT_ATOMS: atom_id res chain seq x y z
N MET A 1 -22.86 -17.12 -12.90
CA MET A 1 -22.69 -17.93 -11.66
C MET A 1 -22.80 -17.11 -10.36
N GLU A 2 -23.12 -15.81 -10.41
CA GLU A 2 -23.15 -14.91 -9.23
C GLU A 2 -24.35 -15.04 -8.29
N LYS A 3 -25.46 -15.69 -8.71
CA LYS A 3 -26.66 -15.82 -7.87
C LYS A 3 -26.46 -16.68 -6.61
N SER A 4 -25.42 -17.51 -6.54
CA SER A 4 -25.22 -18.48 -5.45
C SER A 4 -24.54 -17.91 -4.18
N GLY A 5 -23.81 -16.79 -4.29
CA GLY A 5 -23.11 -16.16 -3.17
C GLY A 5 -24.01 -15.30 -2.29
N VAL A 6 -24.92 -14.55 -2.92
CA VAL A 6 -25.88 -13.66 -2.23
C VAL A 6 -26.95 -14.46 -1.47
N GLU A 7 -27.42 -15.58 -2.03
CA GLU A 7 -28.36 -16.50 -1.37
C GLU A 7 -27.76 -17.21 -0.14
N LYS A 8 -26.47 -17.55 -0.17
CA LYS A 8 -25.78 -18.16 0.99
C LYS A 8 -25.57 -17.16 2.12
N SER A 9 -25.20 -15.91 1.80
CA SER A 9 -25.01 -14.84 2.80
C SER A 9 -26.32 -14.49 3.51
N THR A 10 -27.41 -14.31 2.76
CA THR A 10 -28.74 -14.03 3.34
C THR A 10 -29.27 -15.17 4.22
N LYS A 11 -28.92 -16.44 3.94
CA LYS A 11 -29.33 -17.58 4.78
C LYS A 11 -28.62 -17.59 6.14
N LEU A 12 -27.33 -17.29 6.18
CA LEU A 12 -26.55 -17.25 7.43
C LEU A 12 -27.00 -16.09 8.33
N VAL A 13 -27.20 -14.89 7.76
CA VAL A 13 -27.72 -13.73 8.51
C VAL A 13 -29.09 -14.04 9.13
N LYS A 14 -29.96 -14.72 8.38
CA LYS A 14 -31.28 -15.17 8.84
C LYS A 14 -31.22 -16.16 10.01
N GLU A 15 -30.29 -17.12 9.96
CA GLU A 15 -30.08 -18.10 11.03
C GLU A 15 -29.56 -17.41 12.32
N GLN A 16 -28.64 -16.46 12.18
CA GLN A 16 -28.12 -15.69 13.31
C GLN A 16 -29.18 -14.79 13.96
N MET A 17 -30.04 -14.13 13.17
CA MET A 17 -31.16 -13.35 13.71
C MET A 17 -32.17 -14.21 14.48
N SER A 18 -32.40 -15.46 14.06
CA SER A 18 -33.27 -16.37 14.79
C SER A 18 -32.63 -16.85 16.10
N LEU A 19 -31.31 -17.06 16.10
CA LEU A 19 -30.53 -17.44 17.28
C LEU A 19 -30.44 -16.31 18.32
N SER A 20 -30.29 -15.05 17.91
CA SER A 20 -30.15 -13.94 18.86
C SER A 20 -31.36 -13.80 19.78
N VAL A 21 -32.57 -14.06 19.27
CA VAL A 21 -33.81 -14.09 20.05
C VAL A 21 -33.76 -15.15 21.17
N THR A 22 -33.09 -16.28 20.94
CA THR A 22 -32.96 -17.36 21.95
C THR A 22 -32.03 -17.02 23.10
N LEU A 23 -31.17 -16.00 22.94
CA LEU A 23 -30.27 -15.53 24.00
C LEU A 23 -31.01 -14.79 25.13
N CYS A 24 -32.30 -14.49 24.93
CA CYS A 24 -33.14 -13.83 25.92
C CYS A 24 -34.31 -14.76 26.34
N PRO A 25 -34.14 -15.79 27.19
CA PRO A 25 -35.26 -16.65 27.59
C PRO A 25 -36.31 -15.88 28.42
N PRO A 26 -37.64 -16.05 28.19
CA PRO A 26 -38.29 -16.92 27.20
C PRO A 26 -38.38 -16.33 25.78
N GLY A 27 -38.09 -15.05 25.63
CA GLY A 27 -37.94 -14.30 24.39
C GLY A 27 -37.63 -12.83 24.70
N PRO A 28 -37.20 -12.01 23.71
CA PRO A 28 -37.09 -10.57 23.90
C PRO A 28 -38.47 -9.93 24.02
N HIS A 29 -38.62 -9.00 24.95
CA HIS A 29 -39.82 -8.18 25.09
C HIS A 29 -39.90 -7.07 24.02
N CYS A 30 -38.73 -6.62 23.53
CA CYS A 30 -38.59 -5.60 22.50
C CYS A 30 -37.46 -5.96 21.53
N LEU A 31 -37.70 -5.74 20.24
CA LEU A 31 -36.72 -5.77 19.16
C LEU A 31 -36.51 -4.33 18.68
N LEU A 32 -35.33 -3.78 18.95
CA LEU A 32 -34.98 -2.42 18.49
C LEU A 32 -34.38 -2.50 17.10
N LEU A 33 -35.07 -1.89 16.14
CA LEU A 33 -34.61 -1.76 14.76
C LEU A 33 -33.91 -0.41 14.60
N VAL A 34 -32.59 -0.42 14.59
CA VAL A 34 -31.78 0.80 14.64
C VAL A 34 -31.61 1.38 13.23
N ILE A 35 -32.05 2.62 13.04
CA ILE A 35 -31.89 3.41 11.82
C ILE A 35 -31.03 4.64 12.16
N ARG A 36 -30.06 4.98 11.32
CA ARG A 36 -29.28 6.20 11.49
C ARG A 36 -29.97 7.36 10.78
N VAL A 37 -30.15 8.48 11.48
CA VAL A 37 -30.79 9.68 10.90
C VAL A 37 -29.93 10.31 9.79
N ASP A 38 -28.61 10.29 9.95
CA ASP A 38 -27.65 10.82 8.97
C ASP A 38 -27.46 9.93 7.73
N SER A 39 -28.27 8.87 7.60
CA SER A 39 -28.21 7.91 6.50
C SER A 39 -29.55 7.84 5.78
N ILE A 40 -29.52 7.88 4.45
CA ILE A 40 -30.73 7.88 3.63
C ILE A 40 -31.38 6.48 3.61
N PHE A 41 -32.68 6.38 3.91
CA PHE A 41 -33.41 5.11 3.89
C PHE A 41 -34.19 4.93 2.58
N LYS A 42 -33.64 4.14 1.65
CA LYS A 42 -34.24 3.89 0.33
C LYS A 42 -34.79 2.46 0.19
N SER A 43 -35.43 2.20 -0.94
CA SER A 43 -36.03 0.92 -1.33
C SER A 43 -35.08 -0.28 -1.20
N LYS A 44 -33.77 -0.10 -1.40
CA LYS A 44 -32.76 -1.16 -1.23
C LYS A 44 -32.70 -1.64 0.23
N GLN A 45 -32.65 -0.72 1.18
CA GLN A 45 -32.64 -1.01 2.62
C GLN A 45 -33.96 -1.67 3.04
N ARG A 46 -35.09 -1.15 2.57
CA ARG A 46 -36.41 -1.76 2.79
C ARG A 46 -36.47 -3.21 2.30
N ASN A 47 -36.07 -3.46 1.05
CA ASN A 47 -36.12 -4.80 0.45
C ASN A 47 -35.23 -5.79 1.20
N ALA A 48 -34.05 -5.35 1.66
CA ALA A 48 -33.16 -6.18 2.48
C ALA A 48 -33.80 -6.52 3.83
N LEU A 49 -34.40 -5.53 4.51
CA LEU A 49 -35.09 -5.71 5.77
C LEU A 49 -36.28 -6.67 5.65
N GLU A 50 -37.14 -6.46 4.66
CA GLU A 50 -38.29 -7.33 4.38
C GLU A 50 -37.82 -8.75 4.07
N GLY A 51 -36.74 -8.90 3.29
CA GLY A 51 -36.14 -10.19 2.98
C GLY A 51 -35.59 -10.95 4.20
N HIS A 52 -35.06 -10.24 5.20
CA HIS A 52 -34.57 -10.81 6.46
C HIS A 52 -35.71 -11.16 7.41
N LEU A 53 -36.73 -10.30 7.50
CA LEU A 53 -37.84 -10.47 8.44
C LEU A 53 -38.93 -11.42 7.96
N LYS A 54 -38.92 -11.82 6.68
CA LYS A 54 -39.88 -12.78 6.08
C LYS A 54 -40.00 -14.14 6.81
N LEU A 55 -38.99 -14.53 7.60
CA LEU A 55 -39.00 -15.80 8.35
C LEU A 55 -39.72 -15.70 9.70
N PHE A 56 -39.90 -14.49 10.21
CA PHE A 56 -40.64 -14.28 11.43
C PHE A 56 -42.13 -14.13 11.09
N PRO A 57 -43.05 -14.68 11.91
CA PRO A 57 -44.46 -14.38 11.77
C PRO A 57 -44.70 -12.87 11.84
N GLU A 58 -45.78 -12.38 11.22
CA GLU A 58 -46.18 -10.95 11.28
C GLU A 58 -46.27 -10.40 12.71
N THR A 59 -46.46 -11.27 13.72
CA THR A 59 -46.45 -10.91 15.14
C THR A 59 -45.10 -10.38 15.64
N VAL A 60 -44.01 -10.54 14.88
CA VAL A 60 -42.70 -9.94 15.21
C VAL A 60 -42.82 -8.43 15.27
N TRP A 61 -43.61 -7.85 14.36
CA TRP A 61 -43.79 -6.40 14.29
C TRP A 61 -44.41 -5.88 15.57
N ASN A 62 -45.31 -6.63 16.22
CA ASN A 62 -45.88 -6.25 17.53
C ASN A 62 -44.84 -6.12 18.64
N HIS A 63 -43.62 -6.63 18.47
CA HIS A 63 -42.53 -6.51 19.44
C HIS A 63 -41.39 -5.62 18.92
N THR A 64 -41.53 -5.01 17.75
CA THR A 64 -40.49 -4.18 17.12
C THR A 64 -40.77 -2.69 17.30
N MET A 65 -39.71 -1.93 17.61
CA MET A 65 -39.71 -0.48 17.68
C MET A 65 -38.53 0.07 16.86
N VAL A 66 -38.74 1.16 16.13
CA VAL A 66 -37.67 1.83 15.38
C VAL A 66 -36.86 2.72 16.33
N LEU A 67 -35.55 2.53 16.38
CA LEU A 67 -34.65 3.40 17.14
C LEU A 67 -33.86 4.27 16.17
N PHE A 68 -34.20 5.55 16.10
CA PHE A 68 -33.45 6.54 15.33
C PHE A 68 -32.21 6.97 16.11
N SER A 69 -31.05 6.53 15.66
CA SER A 69 -29.74 6.89 16.20
C SER A 69 -29.18 8.14 15.50
N PHE A 70 -28.31 8.87 16.20
CA PHE A 70 -27.76 10.16 15.75
C PHE A 70 -28.85 11.25 15.60
N GLY A 71 -29.79 11.29 16.54
CA GLY A 71 -30.89 12.26 16.51
C GLY A 71 -30.45 13.73 16.57
N GLU A 72 -29.22 14.01 17.01
CA GLU A 72 -28.61 15.34 16.93
C GLU A 72 -28.58 15.95 15.52
N TYR A 73 -28.60 15.13 14.47
CA TYR A 73 -28.64 15.60 13.07
C TYR A 73 -30.02 16.08 12.60
N LEU A 74 -31.05 15.93 13.43
CA LEU A 74 -32.36 16.48 13.13
C LEU A 74 -32.38 18.02 13.26
N GLU A 75 -31.46 18.61 14.03
CA GLU A 75 -31.41 20.05 14.32
C GLU A 75 -32.81 20.59 14.75
N ASP A 76 -33.40 21.51 13.97
CA ASP A 76 -34.73 22.09 14.19
C ASP A 76 -35.88 21.26 13.57
N THR A 77 -35.56 20.17 12.86
CA THR A 77 -36.52 19.30 12.19
C THR A 77 -37.08 18.29 13.20
N THR A 78 -38.41 18.14 13.28
CA THR A 78 -38.97 17.08 14.13
C THR A 78 -38.77 15.71 13.48
N ILE A 79 -38.76 14.64 14.28
CA ILE A 79 -38.63 13.28 13.73
C ILE A 79 -39.77 12.92 12.77
N GLU A 80 -40.97 13.45 12.99
CA GLU A 80 -42.12 13.28 12.10
C GLU A 80 -41.87 13.92 10.73
N GLN A 81 -41.31 15.14 10.71
CA GLN A 81 -40.94 15.83 9.47
C GLN A 81 -39.83 15.08 8.72
N TYR A 82 -38.87 14.51 9.44
CA TYR A 82 -37.82 13.67 8.86
C TYR A 82 -38.40 12.38 8.24
N ILE A 83 -39.30 11.69 8.94
CA ILE A 83 -39.97 10.50 8.40
C ILE A 83 -40.77 10.86 7.14
N GLU A 84 -41.40 12.04 7.12
CA GLU A 84 -42.13 12.53 5.95
C GLU A 84 -41.20 12.83 4.77
N SER A 85 -40.07 13.51 5.01
CA SER A 85 -39.13 13.96 3.98
C SER A 85 -38.27 12.83 3.38
N GLU A 86 -37.88 11.83 4.17
CA GLU A 86 -37.13 10.64 3.69
C GLU A 86 -37.92 9.81 2.67
N GLY A 87 -39.25 9.83 2.81
CA GLY A 87 -40.20 9.29 1.85
C GLY A 87 -40.83 7.96 2.24
N LYS A 88 -41.57 7.39 1.28
CA LYS A 88 -42.53 6.29 1.50
C LYS A 88 -41.95 5.01 2.09
N ASP A 89 -40.67 4.71 1.84
CA ASP A 89 -40.04 3.48 2.34
C ASP A 89 -39.78 3.54 3.85
N LEU A 90 -39.38 4.70 4.38
CA LEU A 90 -39.20 4.89 5.82
C LEU A 90 -40.56 5.00 6.53
N GLN A 91 -41.52 5.71 5.94
CA GLN A 91 -42.91 5.75 6.42
C GLN A 91 -43.49 4.35 6.56
N TRP A 92 -43.35 3.52 5.52
CA TRP A 92 -43.78 2.12 5.55
C TRP A 92 -43.19 1.34 6.73
N LEU A 93 -41.91 1.53 7.04
CA LEU A 93 -41.25 0.84 8.15
C LEU A 93 -41.82 1.27 9.51
N VAL A 94 -42.00 2.58 9.71
CA VAL A 94 -42.55 3.14 10.95
C VAL A 94 -44.00 2.69 11.13
N GLU A 95 -44.80 2.71 10.07
CA GLU A 95 -46.18 2.20 10.06
C GLU A 95 -46.22 0.69 10.36
N LYS A 96 -45.31 -0.10 9.79
CA LYS A 96 -45.19 -1.54 10.09
C LYS A 96 -44.87 -1.79 11.56
N CYS A 97 -44.10 -0.92 12.18
CA CYS A 97 -43.83 -0.96 13.62
C CYS A 97 -44.98 -0.35 14.44
N GLY A 98 -46.13 -0.02 13.86
CA GLY A 98 -47.27 0.56 14.58
C GLY A 98 -46.98 1.95 15.14
N ASN A 99 -46.19 2.75 14.41
CA ASN A 99 -45.73 4.09 14.81
C ASN A 99 -44.96 4.13 16.13
N ARG A 100 -44.32 3.02 16.49
CA ARG A 100 -43.42 2.96 17.66
C ARG A 100 -42.01 3.32 17.22
N TYR A 101 -41.55 4.47 17.68
CA TYR A 101 -40.18 4.91 17.50
C TYR A 101 -39.67 5.75 18.67
N HIS A 102 -38.34 5.80 18.78
CA HIS A 102 -37.63 6.65 19.71
C HIS A 102 -36.39 7.24 19.04
N VAL A 103 -36.04 8.47 19.41
CA VAL A 103 -34.88 9.20 18.89
C VAL A 103 -33.82 9.25 19.97
N LEU A 104 -32.63 8.74 19.67
CA LEU A 104 -31.51 8.67 20.58
C LEU A 104 -30.38 9.60 20.11
N ASN A 105 -30.00 10.55 20.96
CA ASN A 105 -28.90 11.47 20.65
C ASN A 105 -27.60 10.92 21.23
N ILE A 106 -26.64 10.53 20.39
CA ILE A 106 -25.47 9.75 20.82
C ILE A 106 -24.45 10.64 21.55
N TRP A 107 -24.34 11.91 21.14
CA TRP A 107 -23.38 12.87 21.71
C TRP A 107 -23.93 13.71 22.86
N ASN A 108 -25.20 13.53 23.24
CA ASN A 108 -25.80 14.27 24.34
C ASN A 108 -25.28 13.75 25.71
N LYS A 109 -25.11 14.68 26.65
CA LYS A 109 -24.67 14.39 28.03
C LYS A 109 -25.80 13.93 28.94
N ASP A 110 -27.06 14.20 28.59
CA ASP A 110 -28.25 13.76 29.35
C ASP A 110 -28.76 12.40 28.87
N LYS A 111 -27.93 11.37 29.06
CA LYS A 111 -28.23 10.00 28.61
C LYS A 111 -29.33 9.35 29.44
N ASP A 112 -29.40 9.68 30.73
CA ASP A 112 -30.31 9.02 31.66
C ASP A 112 -31.77 9.35 31.34
N THR A 113 -32.06 10.59 30.94
CA THR A 113 -33.42 11.00 30.55
C THR A 113 -33.88 10.30 29.27
N GLN A 114 -33.04 10.29 28.23
CA GLN A 114 -33.38 9.64 26.95
C GLN A 114 -33.59 8.13 27.09
N VAL A 115 -32.75 7.47 27.88
CA VAL A 115 -32.89 6.04 28.16
C VAL A 115 -34.15 5.77 28.98
N SER A 116 -34.48 6.64 29.94
CA SER A 116 -35.71 6.50 30.74
C SER A 116 -36.96 6.62 29.86
N GLU A 117 -37.01 7.60 28.95
CA GLU A 117 -38.12 7.75 27.99
C GLU A 117 -38.22 6.56 27.02
N LEU A 118 -37.09 6.01 26.56
CA LEU A 118 -37.09 4.80 25.75
C LEU A 118 -37.66 3.61 26.53
N LEU A 119 -37.25 3.43 27.79
CA LEU A 119 -37.72 2.35 28.64
C LEU A 119 -39.23 2.46 28.91
N GLU A 120 -39.75 3.66 29.16
CA GLU A 120 -41.19 3.90 29.33
C GLU A 120 -41.97 3.48 28.08
N LYS A 121 -41.52 3.88 26.88
CA LYS A 121 -42.13 3.44 25.61
C LYS A 121 -42.05 1.91 25.42
N ILE A 122 -40.97 1.27 25.87
CA ILE A 122 -40.84 -0.19 25.85
C ILE A 122 -41.83 -0.83 26.82
N GLU A 123 -41.99 -0.29 28.04
CA GLU A 123 -42.95 -0.80 29.03
C GLU A 123 -44.39 -0.68 28.53
N GLU A 124 -44.76 0.45 27.91
CA GLU A 124 -46.07 0.62 27.26
C GLU A 124 -46.32 -0.42 26.17
N MET A 125 -45.30 -0.68 25.33
CA MET A 125 -45.37 -1.70 24.30
C MET A 125 -45.52 -3.11 24.89
N VAL A 126 -44.82 -3.41 25.98
CA VAL A 126 -44.91 -4.69 26.68
C VAL A 126 -46.29 -4.85 27.32
N ALA A 127 -46.84 -3.79 27.91
CA ALA A 127 -48.21 -3.78 28.43
C ALA A 127 -49.24 -4.01 27.33
N ALA A 128 -49.09 -3.37 26.16
CA ALA A 128 -49.94 -3.61 24.98
C ALA A 128 -49.88 -5.06 24.48
N ASN A 129 -48.73 -5.72 24.66
CA ASN A 129 -48.55 -7.16 24.39
C ASN A 129 -48.93 -8.06 25.57
N SER A 130 -49.68 -7.57 26.55
CA SER A 130 -50.10 -8.32 27.75
C SER A 130 -48.93 -8.93 28.54
N GLY A 131 -47.77 -8.27 28.54
CA GLY A 131 -46.55 -8.75 29.18
C GLY A 131 -45.87 -9.91 28.46
N CYS A 132 -46.32 -10.28 27.26
CA CYS A 132 -45.74 -11.39 26.51
C CYS A 132 -44.42 -10.97 25.84
N CYS A 133 -43.43 -11.86 25.90
CA CYS A 133 -42.22 -11.75 25.10
C CYS A 133 -42.42 -12.36 23.70
N TYR A 134 -41.59 -11.97 22.76
CA TYR A 134 -41.59 -12.55 21.43
C TYR A 134 -41.06 -13.99 21.44
N VAL A 135 -41.89 -14.96 21.08
CA VAL A 135 -41.52 -16.39 21.05
C VAL A 135 -41.47 -16.90 19.61
N ILE A 136 -40.30 -17.39 19.19
CA ILE A 136 -40.12 -18.04 17.89
C ILE A 136 -40.77 -19.44 17.89
N ASN A 137 -41.26 -19.87 16.73
CA ASN A 137 -41.85 -21.20 16.55
C ASN A 137 -40.88 -22.33 16.96
N LYS A 138 -41.32 -23.18 17.89
CA LYS A 138 -40.56 -24.33 18.40
C LYS A 138 -40.04 -25.28 17.31
N LYS A 139 -40.72 -25.42 16.17
CA LYS A 139 -40.25 -26.27 15.05
C LYS A 139 -39.02 -25.69 14.35
N ILE A 140 -39.02 -24.37 14.10
CA ILE A 140 -37.87 -23.66 13.51
C ILE A 140 -36.68 -23.73 14.48
N LEU A 141 -36.95 -23.57 15.78
CA LEU A 141 -35.96 -23.71 16.84
C LEU A 141 -35.32 -25.10 16.85
N GLN A 142 -36.13 -26.17 16.84
CA GLN A 142 -35.64 -27.55 16.82
C GLN A 142 -34.78 -27.84 15.57
N GLU A 143 -35.19 -27.38 14.40
CA GLU A 143 -34.41 -27.56 13.17
C GLU A 143 -33.06 -26.83 13.21
N VAL A 144 -33.01 -25.62 13.78
CA VAL A 144 -31.77 -24.84 13.93
C VAL A 144 -30.84 -25.47 14.98
N GLU A 145 -31.39 -25.90 16.12
CA GLU A 145 -30.64 -26.57 17.18
C GLU A 145 -30.07 -27.93 16.73
N GLU A 146 -30.86 -28.71 15.99
CA GLU A 146 -30.46 -30.01 15.48
C GLU A 146 -29.39 -29.88 14.38
N LYS A 147 -29.52 -28.90 13.48
CA LYS A 147 -28.44 -28.55 12.54
C LYS A 147 -27.16 -28.12 13.26
N ARG A 148 -27.26 -27.35 14.35
CA ARG A 148 -26.08 -26.98 15.16
C ARG A 148 -25.43 -28.20 15.80
N ARG A 149 -26.23 -29.12 16.33
CA ARG A 149 -25.72 -30.37 16.91
C ARG A 149 -25.02 -31.22 15.86
N GLN A 150 -25.62 -31.35 14.67
CA GLN A 150 -25.01 -32.04 13.53
C GLN A 150 -23.71 -31.37 13.05
N GLN A 151 -23.66 -30.03 12.99
CA GLN A 151 -22.43 -29.29 12.66
C GLN A 151 -21.34 -29.49 13.71
N LYS A 152 -21.68 -29.36 15.00
CA LYS A 152 -20.72 -29.61 16.10
C LYS A 152 -20.20 -31.05 16.10
N ASP A 153 -21.09 -32.03 15.90
CA ASP A 153 -20.70 -33.44 15.82
C ASP A 153 -19.84 -33.72 14.58
N MET A 154 -20.14 -33.08 13.45
CA MET A 154 -19.34 -33.17 12.22
C MET A 154 -17.95 -32.55 12.41
N GLN A 155 -17.87 -31.38 13.04
CA GLN A 155 -16.62 -30.70 13.34
C GLN A 155 -15.78 -31.49 14.35
N ALA A 156 -16.39 -32.02 15.42
CA ALA A 156 -15.72 -32.88 16.39
C ALA A 156 -15.21 -34.19 15.76
N LYS A 157 -16.01 -34.79 14.86
CA LYS A 157 -15.56 -35.95 14.07
C LYS A 157 -14.39 -35.59 13.15
N GLN A 158 -14.43 -34.44 12.48
CA GLN A 158 -13.36 -33.97 11.60
C GLN A 158 -12.05 -33.72 12.38
N VAL A 159 -12.13 -33.06 13.54
CA VAL A 159 -10.99 -32.85 14.44
C VAL A 159 -10.42 -34.19 14.90
N ARG A 160 -11.27 -35.15 15.30
CA ARG A 160 -10.82 -36.48 15.72
C ARG A 160 -10.15 -37.28 14.59
N ILE A 161 -10.66 -37.16 13.35
CA ILE A 161 -10.05 -37.76 12.17
C ILE A 161 -8.69 -37.12 11.87
N LEU A 162 -8.57 -35.80 12.00
CA LEU A 162 -7.31 -35.08 11.78
C LEU A 162 -6.28 -35.32 12.88
N LYS A 163 -6.71 -35.40 14.15
CA LYS A 163 -5.86 -35.79 15.29
C LYS A 163 -5.23 -37.17 15.10
N ASN A 164 -5.94 -38.08 14.42
CA ASN A 164 -5.41 -39.40 14.04
C ASN A 164 -4.56 -39.41 12.75
N ARG A 165 -4.54 -38.31 11.97
CA ARG A 165 -3.82 -38.19 10.70
C ARG A 165 -2.60 -37.28 10.75
N LEU A 166 -2.55 -36.32 11.67
CA LEU A 166 -1.43 -35.39 11.85
C LEU A 166 -0.38 -36.00 12.80
N SER A 167 0.37 -36.98 12.31
CA SER A 167 1.57 -37.50 13.01
C SER A 167 2.71 -36.48 13.02
N GLU A 168 2.61 -35.44 12.18
CA GLU A 168 3.59 -34.37 12.01
C GLU A 168 2.92 -33.00 12.04
N LEU A 169 3.49 -32.07 12.82
CA LEU A 169 3.11 -30.65 12.86
C LEU A 169 4.32 -29.79 12.47
N ARG A 170 4.06 -28.72 11.72
CA ARG A 170 5.09 -27.80 11.21
C ARG A 170 4.67 -26.38 11.57
N ILE A 171 5.51 -25.67 12.30
CA ILE A 171 5.18 -24.42 12.96
C ILE A 171 6.23 -23.38 12.61
N VAL A 172 5.81 -22.18 12.20
CA VAL A 172 6.71 -21.03 12.01
C VAL A 172 6.50 -20.03 13.14
N LEU A 173 7.58 -19.56 13.77
CA LEU A 173 7.55 -18.53 14.80
C LEU A 173 7.87 -17.16 14.18
N LEU A 174 6.92 -16.24 14.25
CA LEU A 174 7.01 -14.87 13.77
C LEU A 174 6.90 -13.89 14.94
N GLY A 175 7.44 -12.69 14.79
CA GLY A 175 7.31 -11.61 15.78
C GLY A 175 8.52 -10.70 15.81
N TYR A 176 8.40 -9.61 16.55
CA TYR A 176 9.47 -8.63 16.71
C TYR A 176 10.70 -9.19 17.45
N ARG A 177 11.81 -8.46 17.42
CA ARG A 177 13.04 -8.82 18.16
C ARG A 177 12.74 -8.86 19.65
N TYR A 178 13.20 -9.90 20.35
CA TYR A 178 12.94 -10.09 21.77
C TYR A 178 11.50 -10.44 22.15
N ALA A 179 10.62 -10.73 21.18
CA ALA A 179 9.28 -11.27 21.43
C ALA A 179 9.26 -12.68 22.08
N GLY A 180 10.43 -13.27 22.32
CA GLY A 180 10.56 -14.57 22.98
C GLY A 180 10.50 -15.79 22.06
N LYS A 181 10.76 -15.63 20.74
CA LYS A 181 10.71 -16.72 19.74
C LYS A 181 11.54 -17.94 20.11
N SER A 182 12.84 -17.79 20.33
CA SER A 182 13.72 -18.90 20.71
C SER A 182 13.28 -19.58 22.01
N SER A 183 12.79 -18.80 22.99
CA SER A 183 12.27 -19.33 24.26
C SER A 183 10.99 -20.13 24.06
N ALA A 184 10.04 -19.61 23.29
CA ALA A 184 8.81 -20.30 22.93
C ALA A 184 9.08 -21.58 22.13
N GLY A 185 10.02 -21.55 21.16
CA GLY A 185 10.45 -22.72 20.41
C GLY A 185 11.04 -23.82 21.30
N ASN A 186 11.85 -23.44 22.29
CA ASN A 186 12.38 -24.37 23.29
C ASN A 186 11.29 -24.96 24.19
N THR A 187 10.32 -24.15 24.62
CA THR A 187 9.16 -24.61 25.40
C THR A 187 8.30 -25.58 24.59
N ILE A 188 7.99 -25.25 23.33
CA ILE A 188 7.21 -26.10 22.41
C ILE A 188 7.90 -27.45 22.20
N LEU A 189 9.22 -27.46 21.98
CA LEU A 189 9.99 -28.69 21.77
C LEU A 189 10.31 -29.44 23.08
N GLY A 190 10.03 -28.85 24.25
CA GLY A 190 10.33 -29.41 25.57
C GLY A 190 11.83 -29.55 25.89
N ARG A 191 12.72 -28.87 25.14
CA ARG A 191 14.18 -28.98 25.26
C ARG A 191 14.90 -27.77 24.65
N GLU A 192 16.11 -27.48 25.12
CA GLU A 192 16.92 -26.36 24.62
C GLU A 192 17.55 -26.70 23.25
N ARG A 193 16.93 -26.23 22.16
CA ARG A 193 17.34 -26.47 20.76
C ARG A 193 17.62 -25.18 20.01
N PHE A 194 17.03 -24.07 20.43
CA PHE A 194 17.27 -22.72 19.94
C PHE A 194 18.20 -21.97 20.88
N GLU A 195 19.24 -21.33 20.33
CA GLU A 195 20.09 -20.41 21.09
C GLU A 195 19.31 -19.14 21.39
N ILE A 196 19.33 -18.68 22.64
CA ILE A 196 18.69 -17.42 23.05
C ILE A 196 19.61 -16.25 22.66
N LYS A 197 19.76 -16.01 21.35
CA LYS A 197 20.54 -14.91 20.76
C LYS A 197 19.75 -14.27 19.62
N ARG A 198 20.21 -13.12 19.12
CA ARG A 198 19.61 -12.49 17.94
C ARG A 198 19.86 -13.36 16.71
N THR A 199 18.78 -13.82 16.09
CA THR A 199 18.84 -14.62 14.86
C THR A 199 18.69 -13.71 13.64
N ALA A 200 19.70 -13.71 12.76
CA ALA A 200 19.70 -12.97 11.51
C ALA A 200 19.11 -13.78 10.34
N GLN A 201 19.00 -15.10 10.49
CA GLN A 201 18.51 -16.05 9.49
C GLN A 201 17.49 -17.02 10.10
N CYS A 202 16.71 -17.70 9.28
CA CYS A 202 15.77 -18.73 9.73
C CYS A 202 16.49 -19.93 10.35
N VAL A 203 15.97 -20.43 11.47
CA VAL A 203 16.50 -21.61 12.15
C VAL A 203 15.43 -22.67 12.26
N LYS A 204 15.66 -23.83 11.64
CA LYS A 204 14.78 -25.01 11.72
C LYS A 204 15.25 -25.96 12.83
N ARG A 205 14.31 -26.45 13.65
CA ARG A 205 14.53 -27.49 14.68
C ARG A 205 13.35 -28.46 14.71
N GLU A 206 13.62 -29.70 15.10
CA GLU A 206 12.63 -30.77 15.12
C GLU A 206 12.67 -31.52 16.46
N GLY A 207 11.55 -32.14 16.84
CA GLY A 207 11.46 -33.00 18.02
C GLY A 207 10.13 -33.70 18.19
N GLU A 208 10.09 -34.69 19.07
CA GLU A 208 8.88 -35.42 19.39
C GLU A 208 8.27 -34.87 20.68
N VAL A 209 6.99 -34.46 20.63
CA VAL A 209 6.27 -33.85 21.75
C VAL A 209 4.85 -34.37 21.74
N ALA A 210 4.38 -34.87 22.89
CA ALA A 210 3.04 -35.45 23.04
C ALA A 210 2.70 -36.48 21.94
N GLY A 211 3.68 -37.31 21.54
CA GLY A 211 3.53 -38.36 20.53
C GLY A 211 3.46 -37.86 19.07
N ARG A 212 3.79 -36.60 18.81
CA ARG A 212 3.77 -35.98 17.48
C ARG A 212 5.18 -35.55 17.09
N HIS A 213 5.53 -35.68 15.82
CA HIS A 213 6.73 -35.07 15.26
C HIS A 213 6.48 -33.59 15.02
N ILE A 214 7.22 -32.71 15.68
CA ILE A 214 7.06 -31.26 15.58
C ILE A 214 8.30 -30.65 14.96
N THR A 215 8.09 -29.94 13.86
CA THR A 215 9.06 -29.05 13.23
C THR A 215 8.74 -27.61 13.61
N VAL A 216 9.73 -26.88 14.11
CA VAL A 216 9.63 -25.47 14.45
C VAL A 216 10.68 -24.69 13.65
N VAL A 217 10.24 -23.69 12.90
CA VAL A 217 11.12 -22.74 12.21
C VAL A 217 11.01 -21.38 12.89
N GLU A 218 12.12 -20.89 13.43
CA GLU A 218 12.23 -19.53 13.95
C GLU A 218 12.64 -18.58 12.82
N ALA A 219 11.80 -17.60 12.49
CA ALA A 219 12.15 -16.53 11.57
C ALA A 219 12.90 -15.38 12.28
N PRO A 220 13.70 -14.56 11.57
CA PRO A 220 14.32 -13.37 12.14
C PRO A 220 13.30 -12.38 12.71
N GLY A 221 13.70 -11.67 13.77
CA GLY A 221 12.85 -10.64 14.38
C GLY A 221 12.94 -9.29 13.68
N TRP A 222 11.78 -8.69 13.39
CA TRP A 222 11.67 -7.30 12.95
C TRP A 222 11.74 -6.30 14.12
N LEU A 223 12.00 -5.03 13.82
CA LEU A 223 11.96 -3.95 14.81
C LEU A 223 10.51 -3.50 15.03
N MET A 224 10.16 -3.11 16.26
CA MET A 224 8.77 -2.78 16.61
C MET A 224 8.26 -1.48 15.93
N GLU A 225 9.15 -0.53 15.64
CA GLU A 225 8.76 0.85 15.30
C GLU A 225 9.32 1.38 13.97
N THR A 226 10.07 0.58 13.20
CA THR A 226 10.69 1.09 11.96
C THR A 226 9.77 0.93 10.73
N PRO A 227 9.62 1.97 9.89
CA PRO A 227 8.91 1.87 8.62
C PRO A 227 9.64 0.98 7.60
N GLU A 228 10.97 0.92 7.68
CA GLU A 228 11.82 0.19 6.74
C GLU A 228 11.88 -1.30 7.06
N THR A 229 11.53 -2.11 6.06
CA THR A 229 11.87 -3.54 6.02
C THR A 229 13.08 -3.69 5.09
N LYS A 230 14.21 -4.17 5.60
CA LYS A 230 15.36 -4.52 4.75
C LYS A 230 14.95 -5.64 3.79
N SER A 231 15.36 -5.61 2.51
CA SER A 231 15.07 -6.69 1.53
C SER A 231 15.35 -8.08 2.11
N LEU A 232 16.50 -8.23 2.76
CA LEU A 232 16.92 -9.47 3.43
C LEU A 232 15.92 -9.98 4.48
N LEU A 233 15.20 -9.10 5.20
CA LEU A 233 14.21 -9.51 6.19
C LEU A 233 12.93 -10.04 5.51
N LYS A 234 12.53 -9.44 4.38
CA LYS A 234 11.42 -9.94 3.56
C LYS A 234 11.73 -11.34 3.04
N GLU A 235 12.91 -11.51 2.43
CA GLU A 235 13.39 -12.79 1.92
C GLU A 235 13.39 -13.86 3.01
N GLU A 236 13.93 -13.56 4.20
CA GLU A 236 13.96 -14.50 5.32
C GLU A 236 12.56 -14.86 5.84
N ILE A 237 11.62 -13.92 5.90
CA ILE A 237 10.23 -14.23 6.30
C ILE A 237 9.58 -15.19 5.29
N VAL A 238 9.77 -14.96 3.99
CA VAL A 238 9.30 -15.87 2.94
C VAL A 238 9.97 -17.24 3.03
N LEU A 239 11.31 -17.27 3.18
CA LEU A 239 12.08 -18.50 3.37
C LEU A 239 11.59 -19.31 4.57
N SER A 240 11.21 -18.66 5.67
CA SER A 240 10.76 -19.34 6.89
C SER A 240 9.61 -20.31 6.65
N VAL A 241 8.71 -19.96 5.72
CA VAL A 241 7.58 -20.80 5.29
C VAL A 241 8.06 -21.92 4.38
N SER A 242 8.92 -21.61 3.41
CA SER A 242 9.47 -22.59 2.45
C SER A 242 10.31 -23.68 3.11
N LEU A 243 10.87 -23.43 4.31
CA LEU A 243 11.58 -24.44 5.11
C LEU A 243 10.66 -25.53 5.69
N CYS A 244 9.34 -25.34 5.63
CA CYS A 244 8.33 -26.33 5.99
C CYS A 244 7.70 -26.88 4.71
N SER A 245 8.06 -28.09 4.25
CA SER A 245 7.40 -28.72 3.10
C SER A 245 6.25 -29.64 3.54
N PRO A 246 5.08 -29.65 2.86
CA PRO A 246 4.63 -28.75 1.77
C PRO A 246 4.29 -27.31 2.19
N GLY A 247 4.14 -27.07 3.50
CA GLY A 247 3.88 -25.76 4.09
C GLY A 247 3.77 -25.89 5.61
N PRO A 248 3.85 -24.80 6.39
CA PRO A 248 3.57 -24.85 7.82
C PRO A 248 2.08 -25.07 8.08
N HIS A 249 1.78 -25.86 9.10
CA HIS A 249 0.41 -26.05 9.60
C HIS A 249 -0.06 -24.84 10.41
N ALA A 250 0.86 -24.14 11.08
CA ALA A 250 0.56 -22.97 11.89
C ALA A 250 1.68 -21.92 11.81
N LEU A 251 1.30 -20.65 11.81
CA LEU A 251 2.18 -19.53 12.08
C LEU A 251 1.84 -18.99 13.48
N LEU A 252 2.82 -18.95 14.37
CA LEU A 252 2.65 -18.41 15.72
C LEU A 252 3.24 -16.99 15.73
N LEU A 253 2.37 -15.99 15.93
CA LEU A 253 2.77 -14.59 16.03
C LEU A 253 2.98 -14.22 17.50
N LEU A 254 4.23 -14.00 17.89
CA LEU A 254 4.58 -13.77 19.28
C LEU A 254 4.39 -12.31 19.70
N ILE A 255 3.69 -12.11 20.82
CA ILE A 255 3.49 -10.82 21.47
C ILE A 255 3.83 -10.99 22.94
N ARG A 256 4.61 -10.09 23.53
CA ARG A 256 4.88 -10.14 24.98
C ARG A 256 3.80 -9.39 25.76
N LEU A 257 3.40 -9.97 26.88
CA LEU A 257 2.41 -9.38 27.77
C LEU A 257 2.96 -8.19 28.57
N ASP A 258 4.29 -8.07 28.71
CA ASP A 258 4.96 -6.98 29.40
C ASP A 258 5.37 -5.82 28.50
N THR A 259 4.99 -5.83 27.22
CA THR A 259 5.23 -4.73 26.27
C THR A 259 3.96 -3.95 25.98
N VAL A 260 4.11 -2.64 25.75
CA VAL A 260 3.01 -1.80 25.26
C VAL A 260 2.71 -2.19 23.82
N PHE A 261 1.43 -2.33 23.47
CA PHE A 261 0.98 -2.64 22.12
C PHE A 261 0.33 -1.40 21.52
N GLU A 262 1.06 -0.70 20.66
CA GLU A 262 0.61 0.52 20.00
C GLU A 262 0.28 0.25 18.52
N ASP A 263 -0.43 1.17 17.89
CA ASP A 263 -0.76 1.12 16.46
C ASP A 263 0.48 0.99 15.55
N SER A 264 1.63 1.53 15.96
CA SER A 264 2.93 1.29 15.29
C SER A 264 3.28 -0.20 15.20
N VAL A 265 3.10 -0.93 16.30
CA VAL A 265 3.35 -2.39 16.41
C VAL A 265 2.34 -3.16 15.55
N ARG A 266 1.06 -2.76 15.58
CA ARG A 266 0.00 -3.32 14.73
C ARG A 266 0.35 -3.20 13.24
N ARG A 267 0.71 -2.01 12.77
CA ARG A 267 1.11 -1.75 11.38
C ARG A 267 2.34 -2.55 10.98
N ALA A 268 3.34 -2.66 11.87
CA ALA A 268 4.53 -3.45 11.59
C ALA A 268 4.16 -4.94 11.40
N ILE A 269 3.33 -5.50 12.28
CA ILE A 269 2.84 -6.88 12.16
C ILE A 269 2.10 -7.08 10.83
N GLU A 270 1.17 -6.19 10.50
CA GLU A 270 0.40 -6.27 9.25
C GLU A 270 1.31 -6.27 8.02
N ARG A 271 2.25 -5.34 7.93
CA ARG A 271 3.22 -5.26 6.83
C ARG A 271 4.02 -6.55 6.65
N HIS A 272 4.61 -7.08 7.73
CA HIS A 272 5.48 -8.25 7.66
C HIS A 272 4.72 -9.53 7.34
N LEU A 273 3.49 -9.69 7.84
CA LEU A 273 2.65 -10.84 7.50
C LEU A 273 2.14 -10.75 6.06
N MET A 274 1.95 -9.55 5.49
CA MET A 274 1.53 -9.38 4.09
C MET A 274 2.55 -9.85 3.05
N PHE A 275 3.82 -10.06 3.42
CA PHE A 275 4.78 -10.77 2.54
C PHE A 275 4.34 -12.22 2.25
N LEU A 276 3.56 -12.82 3.14
CA LEU A 276 3.07 -14.20 3.05
C LEU A 276 1.63 -14.26 2.50
N THR A 277 1.17 -13.23 1.78
CA THR A 277 -0.20 -13.11 1.23
C THR A 277 -1.30 -12.86 2.28
N LYS A 278 -2.47 -12.41 1.82
CA LYS A 278 -3.67 -12.20 2.66
C LYS A 278 -4.18 -13.49 3.34
N GLN A 279 -3.82 -14.67 2.82
CA GLN A 279 -4.28 -15.94 3.39
C GLN A 279 -3.58 -16.31 4.70
N VAL A 280 -2.41 -15.73 4.99
CA VAL A 280 -1.61 -16.02 6.20
C VAL A 280 -2.44 -15.95 7.49
N TRP A 281 -3.36 -14.98 7.58
CA TRP A 281 -4.21 -14.78 8.75
C TRP A 281 -5.03 -16.01 9.08
N ARG A 282 -5.44 -16.82 8.10
CA ARG A 282 -6.20 -18.06 8.30
C ARG A 282 -5.38 -19.17 8.96
N HIS A 283 -4.07 -19.06 9.00
CA HIS A 283 -3.16 -20.04 9.61
C HIS A 283 -2.36 -19.46 10.79
N THR A 284 -2.67 -18.23 11.22
CA THR A 284 -1.98 -17.55 12.32
C THR A 284 -2.73 -17.70 13.65
N ILE A 285 -1.97 -17.99 14.73
CA ILE A 285 -2.41 -17.90 16.13
C ILE A 285 -1.55 -16.86 16.85
N VAL A 286 -2.17 -15.96 17.61
CA VAL A 286 -1.43 -15.00 18.46
C VAL A 286 -0.91 -15.73 19.70
N LEU A 287 0.41 -15.78 19.87
CA LEU A 287 1.05 -16.42 21.01
C LEU A 287 1.56 -15.36 22.00
N PHE A 288 0.83 -15.19 23.09
CA PHE A 288 1.23 -14.30 24.18
C PHE A 288 2.34 -14.95 25.00
N THR A 289 3.47 -14.27 25.13
CA THR A 289 4.62 -14.70 25.93
C THR A 289 4.74 -13.88 27.21
N CYS A 290 5.54 -14.37 28.17
CA CYS A 290 5.60 -13.85 29.54
C CYS A 290 4.25 -14.02 30.27
N GLY A 291 3.62 -15.20 30.13
CA GLY A 291 2.32 -15.51 30.75
C GLY A 291 2.27 -15.32 32.28
N ASP A 292 3.42 -15.41 32.96
CA ASP A 292 3.58 -15.11 34.39
C ASP A 292 3.16 -13.68 34.76
N ARG A 293 3.17 -12.75 33.78
CA ARG A 293 2.79 -11.34 33.96
C ARG A 293 1.30 -11.11 34.14
N LEU A 294 0.44 -12.08 33.79
CA LEU A 294 -1.00 -11.95 33.99
C LEU A 294 -1.40 -12.00 35.47
N GLN A 295 -0.58 -12.61 36.34
CA GLN A 295 -0.81 -12.70 37.79
C GLN A 295 -2.24 -13.14 38.19
N GLY A 296 -2.84 -14.04 37.41
CA GLY A 296 -4.22 -14.53 37.63
C GLY A 296 -5.32 -13.75 36.89
N THR A 297 -4.99 -12.68 36.18
CA THR A 297 -5.92 -11.95 35.30
C THR A 297 -6.19 -12.78 34.04
N PRO A 298 -7.46 -12.98 33.62
CA PRO A 298 -7.78 -13.61 32.34
C PRO A 298 -7.15 -12.83 31.18
N VAL A 299 -6.63 -13.55 30.18
CA VAL A 299 -5.98 -12.92 29.02
C VAL A 299 -6.98 -12.09 28.20
N GLU A 300 -8.25 -12.46 28.23
CA GLU A 300 -9.36 -11.75 27.59
C GLU A 300 -9.48 -10.33 28.16
N GLN A 301 -9.45 -10.20 29.48
CA GLN A 301 -9.49 -8.91 30.16
C GLN A 301 -8.23 -8.08 29.84
N PHE A 302 -7.07 -8.73 29.69
CA PHE A 302 -5.86 -8.04 29.23
C PHE A 302 -6.04 -7.50 27.80
N ILE A 303 -6.52 -8.31 26.86
CA ILE A 303 -6.77 -7.91 25.46
C ILE A 303 -7.74 -6.72 25.40
N GLU A 304 -8.84 -6.78 26.16
CA GLU A 304 -9.80 -5.69 26.26
C GLU A 304 -9.16 -4.40 26.80
N SER A 305 -8.35 -4.50 27.86
CA SER A 305 -7.71 -3.36 28.52
C SER A 305 -6.63 -2.65 27.70
N LYS A 306 -6.02 -3.33 26.72
CA LYS A 306 -4.87 -2.81 25.95
C LYS A 306 -5.27 -1.99 24.72
N GLY A 307 -6.57 -1.87 24.44
CA GLY A 307 -7.09 -0.98 23.40
C GLY A 307 -7.37 -1.67 22.06
N LYS A 308 -7.89 -0.86 21.13
CA LYS A 308 -8.48 -1.35 19.86
C LYS A 308 -7.48 -2.04 18.94
N ASP A 309 -6.20 -1.66 18.98
CA ASP A 309 -5.18 -2.22 18.07
C ASP A 309 -4.87 -3.69 18.36
N LEU A 310 -4.76 -4.07 19.64
CA LEU A 310 -4.54 -5.47 20.02
C LEU A 310 -5.80 -6.31 19.79
N GLN A 311 -6.97 -5.74 20.07
CA GLN A 311 -8.27 -6.38 19.78
C GLN A 311 -8.40 -6.66 18.29
N TRP A 312 -8.11 -5.66 17.44
CA TRP A 312 -8.10 -5.81 15.99
C TRP A 312 -7.20 -6.95 15.54
N LEU A 313 -5.98 -7.07 16.09
CA LEU A 313 -5.05 -8.14 15.70
C LEU A 313 -5.59 -9.52 16.07
N VAL A 314 -6.15 -9.67 17.26
CA VAL A 314 -6.76 -10.91 17.73
C VAL A 314 -7.97 -11.29 16.87
N GLU A 315 -8.82 -10.32 16.55
CA GLU A 315 -9.97 -10.48 15.65
C GLU A 315 -9.52 -10.86 14.23
N LYS A 316 -8.45 -10.23 13.71
CA LYS A 316 -7.86 -10.55 12.41
C LYS A 316 -7.38 -11.98 12.34
N CYS A 317 -6.89 -12.50 13.46
CA CYS A 317 -6.52 -13.90 13.63
C CYS A 317 -7.72 -14.79 13.99
N GLY A 318 -8.96 -14.35 13.82
CA GLY A 318 -10.17 -15.15 14.07
C GLY A 318 -10.33 -15.54 15.53
N ASN A 319 -9.93 -14.67 16.46
CA ASN A 319 -9.96 -14.89 17.91
C ASN A 319 -9.14 -16.09 18.37
N ARG A 320 -8.09 -16.48 17.62
CA ARG A 320 -7.16 -17.54 18.00
C ARG A 320 -5.95 -16.94 18.71
N TYR A 321 -5.85 -17.21 20.00
CA TYR A 321 -4.69 -16.88 20.81
C TYR A 321 -4.40 -17.96 21.86
N HIS A 322 -3.17 -17.95 22.36
CA HIS A 322 -2.73 -18.83 23.45
C HIS A 322 -1.68 -18.10 24.30
N VAL A 323 -1.64 -18.40 25.60
CA VAL A 323 -0.68 -17.81 26.54
C VAL A 323 0.37 -18.85 26.90
N LEU A 324 1.63 -18.51 26.68
CA LEU A 324 2.77 -19.37 26.99
C LEU A 324 3.58 -18.77 28.14
N ASN A 325 3.71 -19.52 29.23
CA ASN A 325 4.54 -19.14 30.36
C ASN A 325 5.92 -19.82 30.24
N ASN A 326 6.84 -19.11 29.58
CA ASN A 326 8.21 -19.57 29.36
C ASN A 326 9.03 -19.77 30.64
N MET A 327 8.56 -19.27 31.80
CA MET A 327 9.22 -19.48 33.09
C MET A 327 8.84 -20.83 33.72
N ASN A 328 7.71 -21.42 33.32
CA ASN A 328 7.25 -22.73 33.82
C ASN A 328 7.39 -23.81 32.74
N ARG A 329 8.63 -24.11 32.33
CA ARG A 329 8.92 -25.08 31.27
C ARG A 329 8.53 -26.53 31.61
N SER A 330 8.34 -26.84 32.90
CA SER A 330 7.89 -28.16 33.36
C SER A 330 6.42 -28.42 33.09
N ASP A 331 5.63 -27.38 32.85
CA ASP A 331 4.21 -27.54 32.59
C ASP A 331 3.97 -27.91 31.11
N THR A 332 3.74 -29.20 30.87
CA THR A 332 3.47 -29.74 29.53
C THR A 332 2.02 -29.52 29.08
N THR A 333 1.10 -29.06 29.95
CA THR A 333 -0.30 -28.86 29.56
C THR A 333 -0.44 -27.66 28.64
N GLN A 334 0.28 -26.56 28.89
CA GLN A 334 0.27 -25.37 28.02
C GLN A 334 0.62 -25.73 26.56
N VAL A 335 1.62 -26.59 26.36
CA VAL A 335 2.03 -27.03 25.02
C VAL A 335 0.97 -27.93 24.41
N THR A 336 0.40 -28.86 25.20
CA THR A 336 -0.66 -29.75 24.73
C THR A 336 -1.89 -28.95 24.26
N GLU A 337 -2.33 -27.97 25.03
CA GLU A 337 -3.45 -27.08 24.68
C GLU A 337 -3.15 -26.22 23.44
N LEU A 338 -1.91 -25.73 23.29
CA LEU A 338 -1.50 -25.02 22.09
C LEU A 338 -1.59 -25.93 20.85
N LEU A 339 -1.13 -27.18 20.95
CA LEU A 339 -1.20 -28.13 19.83
C LEU A 339 -2.65 -28.47 19.48
N GLU A 340 -3.54 -28.59 20.46
CA GLU A 340 -4.97 -28.79 20.21
C GLU A 340 -5.61 -27.60 19.48
N LYS A 341 -5.27 -26.36 19.86
CA LYS A 341 -5.71 -25.15 19.13
C LYS A 341 -5.18 -25.12 17.69
N ILE A 342 -3.96 -25.60 17.45
CA ILE A 342 -3.41 -25.74 16.10
C ILE A 342 -4.18 -26.78 15.31
N GLU A 343 -4.48 -27.94 15.89
CA GLU A 343 -5.26 -29.01 15.23
C GLU A 343 -6.67 -28.55 14.87
N GLU A 344 -7.34 -27.82 15.76
CA GLU A 344 -8.66 -27.22 15.51
C GLU A 344 -8.61 -26.21 14.35
N MET A 345 -7.58 -25.36 14.33
CA MET A 345 -7.36 -24.43 13.23
C MET A 345 -7.11 -25.14 11.91
N VAL A 346 -6.25 -26.17 11.89
CA VAL A 346 -5.96 -26.96 10.69
C VAL A 346 -7.24 -27.66 10.21
N ALA A 347 -8.07 -28.16 11.12
CA ALA A 347 -9.38 -28.73 10.79
C ALA A 347 -10.35 -27.72 10.18
N ALA A 348 -10.39 -26.49 10.69
CA ALA A 348 -11.17 -25.41 10.12
C ALA A 348 -10.69 -25.01 8.71
N ASN A 349 -9.41 -25.24 8.41
CA ASN A 349 -8.82 -25.06 7.07
C ASN A 349 -8.82 -26.35 6.22
N SER A 350 -9.74 -27.28 6.50
CA SER A 350 -9.91 -28.54 5.75
C SER A 350 -8.66 -29.45 5.73
N GLY A 351 -7.74 -29.28 6.67
CA GLY A 351 -6.48 -30.02 6.73
C GLY A 351 -5.34 -29.44 5.87
N HIS A 352 -5.55 -28.31 5.19
CA HIS A 352 -4.51 -27.69 4.36
C HIS A 352 -3.48 -26.95 5.20
N CYS A 353 -2.20 -27.15 4.88
CA CYS A 353 -1.13 -26.29 5.35
C CYS A 353 -1.18 -24.93 4.64
N PHE A 354 -0.47 -23.96 5.20
CA PHE A 354 -0.28 -22.67 4.56
C PHE A 354 0.70 -22.81 3.39
N GLU A 355 0.29 -22.38 2.20
CA GLU A 355 1.07 -22.45 0.97
C GLU A 355 1.28 -21.03 0.42
N ILE A 356 2.50 -20.72 -0.02
CA ILE A 356 2.80 -19.54 -0.81
C ILE A 356 2.66 -19.97 -2.27
N GLY A 357 1.81 -19.31 -3.05
CA GLY A 357 1.60 -19.67 -4.45
C GLY A 357 2.91 -19.66 -5.23
N GLU A 358 3.14 -20.69 -6.06
CA GLU A 358 4.39 -20.95 -6.81
C GLU A 358 4.91 -19.77 -7.66
N LYS A 359 4.08 -18.76 -7.93
CA LYS A 359 4.43 -17.57 -8.71
C LYS A 359 5.54 -16.70 -8.08
N ILE A 360 5.68 -16.66 -6.75
CA ILE A 360 6.69 -15.80 -6.10
C ILE A 360 8.12 -16.38 -6.23
N VAL A 361 8.26 -17.67 -6.54
CA VAL A 361 9.58 -18.32 -6.67
C VAL A 361 10.02 -18.47 -8.13
N GLN A 362 9.08 -18.44 -9.08
CA GLN A 362 9.39 -18.60 -10.51
C GLN A 362 9.59 -17.27 -11.26
N GLU A 363 8.98 -16.16 -10.79
CA GLU A 363 9.15 -14.84 -11.41
C GLU A 363 10.62 -14.37 -11.40
N ASP A 364 11.46 -14.78 -10.43
CA ASP A 364 12.89 -14.43 -10.41
C ASP A 364 13.76 -15.34 -11.32
N GLU A 365 13.36 -16.60 -11.54
CA GLU A 365 14.13 -17.55 -12.36
C GLU A 365 13.81 -17.47 -13.87
N GLU A 366 12.57 -17.14 -14.25
CA GLU A 366 12.19 -16.90 -15.65
C GLU A 366 12.70 -15.55 -16.17
N THR A 367 12.67 -14.49 -15.34
CA THR A 367 13.26 -13.18 -15.68
C THR A 367 14.76 -13.30 -15.95
N SER A 368 15.48 -14.11 -15.17
CA SER A 368 16.92 -14.35 -15.38
C SER A 368 17.25 -15.17 -16.64
N ARG A 369 16.31 -15.95 -17.20
CA ARG A 369 16.53 -16.72 -18.45
C ARG A 369 16.11 -15.93 -19.69
N GLU A 370 15.06 -15.12 -19.61
CA GLU A 370 14.64 -14.26 -20.72
C GLU A 370 15.61 -13.08 -20.94
N ASP A 371 16.23 -12.56 -19.89
CA ASP A 371 17.27 -11.52 -19.97
C ASP A 371 18.56 -12.04 -20.65
N ALA A 372 18.85 -13.33 -20.51
CA ALA A 372 20.01 -13.96 -21.15
C ALA A 372 19.79 -14.16 -22.66
N GLU A 373 18.57 -14.50 -23.10
CA GLU A 373 18.26 -14.75 -24.51
C GLU A 373 17.99 -13.47 -25.34
N LYS A 374 17.44 -12.41 -24.73
CA LYS A 374 17.23 -11.12 -25.41
C LYS A 374 18.54 -10.38 -25.76
N SER A 375 19.66 -10.75 -25.14
CA SER A 375 20.97 -10.13 -25.35
C SER A 375 21.70 -10.54 -26.65
N HIS A 376 21.25 -11.58 -27.37
CA HIS A 376 21.98 -12.14 -28.52
C HIS A 376 21.47 -11.72 -29.91
N ASN A 377 20.28 -11.13 -30.04
CA ASN A 377 19.67 -10.81 -31.34
C ASN A 377 19.23 -9.34 -31.44
N GLN A 378 20.16 -8.41 -31.62
CA GLN A 378 19.95 -7.21 -32.46
C GLN A 378 21.25 -6.39 -32.59
N LYS A 379 21.99 -6.65 -33.68
CA LYS A 379 22.95 -5.71 -34.26
C LYS A 379 22.73 -5.70 -35.78
N THR A 380 22.18 -4.61 -36.32
CA THR A 380 22.55 -3.97 -37.61
C THR A 380 21.64 -2.77 -37.96
N LEU A 381 22.18 -1.54 -37.77
CA LEU A 381 22.22 -0.29 -38.60
C LEU A 381 21.11 0.05 -39.65
N PRO A 382 21.02 1.31 -40.14
CA PRO A 382 20.91 2.62 -39.45
C PRO A 382 19.86 3.58 -40.10
N GLY A 383 19.42 4.61 -39.38
CA GLY A 383 18.95 5.85 -40.01
C GLY A 383 17.64 6.47 -39.51
N HIS A 384 17.75 7.75 -39.16
CA HIS A 384 16.72 8.77 -38.92
C HIS A 384 16.07 8.86 -37.54
N CYS A 385 16.45 9.94 -36.83
CA CYS A 385 15.81 10.53 -35.66
C CYS A 385 14.29 10.63 -35.82
N VAL A 386 13.52 10.04 -34.89
CA VAL A 386 12.61 10.69 -33.92
C VAL A 386 12.31 9.62 -32.84
N SER A 387 12.10 10.03 -31.58
CA SER A 387 11.65 9.25 -30.40
C SER A 387 12.73 8.69 -29.46
N PHE A 388 12.84 9.32 -28.29
CA PHE A 388 13.42 8.71 -27.09
C PHE A 388 12.50 9.02 -25.90
N TRP A 389 11.35 8.35 -25.88
CA TRP A 389 10.41 8.33 -24.76
C TRP A 389 9.90 6.90 -24.57
N MET A 390 10.62 6.10 -23.79
CA MET A 390 10.11 4.84 -23.26
C MET A 390 11.00 4.47 -22.07
N GLU A 391 10.39 4.39 -20.89
CA GLU A 391 10.63 3.37 -19.85
C GLU A 391 9.94 3.83 -18.56
N ASP A 392 8.68 3.41 -18.43
CA ASP A 392 7.91 3.30 -17.18
C ASP A 392 6.77 2.30 -17.50
N GLU A 393 7.13 1.05 -17.81
CA GLU A 393 6.13 -0.02 -18.02
C GLU A 393 5.61 -0.60 -16.69
N ASP A 394 6.25 -0.26 -15.56
CA ASP A 394 5.92 -0.77 -14.23
C ASP A 394 4.71 -0.10 -13.54
N ASN A 395 4.06 0.86 -14.19
CA ASN A 395 3.02 1.70 -13.58
C ASN A 395 1.66 1.68 -14.32
N LEU A 396 1.49 0.74 -15.24
CA LEU A 396 0.23 0.52 -15.95
C LEU A 396 -0.77 -0.19 -15.03
N CYS A 397 -2.02 0.29 -14.98
CA CYS A 397 -3.11 -0.52 -14.46
C CYS A 397 -3.13 -1.86 -15.22
N ALA A 398 -3.33 -2.98 -14.51
CA ALA A 398 -3.44 -4.28 -15.13
C ALA A 398 -4.49 -4.22 -16.27
N ASP A 399 -4.07 -4.66 -17.47
CA ASP A 399 -4.86 -4.67 -18.70
C ASP A 399 -5.12 -3.30 -19.37
N ALA A 400 -4.37 -2.23 -19.04
CA ALA A 400 -4.45 -0.94 -19.72
C ALA A 400 -3.33 -0.74 -20.77
N GLU A 401 -3.67 -0.21 -21.93
CA GLU A 401 -2.73 0.16 -22.99
C GLU A 401 -2.16 1.56 -22.76
N GLY A 402 -0.83 1.68 -22.69
CA GLY A 402 -0.18 2.98 -22.48
C GLY A 402 -0.11 3.82 -23.76
N PHE A 403 -0.51 5.09 -23.71
CA PHE A 403 -0.38 6.04 -24.83
C PHE A 403 0.32 7.34 -24.41
N VAL A 404 0.86 8.05 -25.40
CA VAL A 404 1.36 9.43 -25.25
C VAL A 404 0.41 10.34 -26.04
N PRO A 405 -0.25 11.33 -25.41
CA PRO A 405 -1.16 12.23 -26.12
C PRO A 405 -0.39 13.17 -27.06
N GLU A 406 -1.05 13.56 -28.15
CA GLU A 406 -0.62 14.67 -28.99
C GLU A 406 -0.89 15.99 -28.25
N MET A 407 0.12 16.86 -28.14
CA MET A 407 -0.03 18.19 -27.54
C MET A 407 -0.54 19.17 -28.60
N ILE A 408 -1.73 19.74 -28.39
CA ILE A 408 -2.28 20.80 -29.22
C ILE A 408 -2.01 22.14 -28.54
N GLU A 409 -1.13 22.94 -29.14
CA GLU A 409 -0.88 24.32 -28.68
C GLU A 409 -2.04 25.23 -29.09
N HIS A 410 -2.67 25.86 -28.10
CA HIS A 410 -3.67 26.90 -28.31
C HIS A 410 -3.17 28.21 -27.69
N LYS A 411 -3.62 29.35 -28.21
CA LYS A 411 -3.10 30.69 -27.85
C LYS A 411 -3.18 31.05 -26.35
N THR A 412 -3.96 30.31 -25.57
CA THR A 412 -4.21 30.59 -24.16
C THR A 412 -4.01 29.37 -23.26
N ASN A 413 -4.33 28.14 -23.70
CA ASN A 413 -4.21 26.89 -22.94
C ASN A 413 -3.83 25.72 -23.86
N ASN A 414 -2.98 24.79 -23.40
CA ASN A 414 -2.59 23.59 -24.15
C ASN A 414 -3.57 22.43 -23.89
N TYR A 415 -3.88 21.65 -24.92
CA TYR A 415 -4.70 20.45 -24.82
C TYR A 415 -3.89 19.19 -25.08
N HIS A 416 -4.25 18.12 -24.41
CA HIS A 416 -3.83 16.76 -24.71
C HIS A 416 -4.90 16.08 -25.57
N ARG A 417 -4.47 15.48 -26.68
CA ARG A 417 -5.33 14.77 -27.60
C ARG A 417 -4.96 13.31 -27.68
N PHE A 418 -5.95 12.44 -27.60
CA PHE A 418 -5.81 11.01 -27.76
C PHE A 418 -6.81 10.46 -28.78
N GLN A 419 -6.30 9.89 -29.87
CA GLN A 419 -7.12 9.15 -30.83
C GLN A 419 -7.18 7.69 -30.41
N CYS A 420 -8.29 7.29 -29.81
CA CYS A 420 -8.56 5.93 -29.39
C CYS A 420 -8.95 5.06 -30.60
N PRO A 421 -8.23 3.96 -30.90
CA PRO A 421 -8.51 3.13 -32.06
C PRO A 421 -9.64 2.11 -31.87
N HIS A 422 -9.91 1.65 -30.63
CA HIS A 422 -10.87 0.59 -30.31
C HIS A 422 -11.34 0.64 -28.85
N ALA A 423 -12.31 -0.18 -28.50
CA ALA A 423 -12.74 -0.34 -27.10
C ALA A 423 -11.59 -0.88 -26.24
N GLY A 424 -11.49 -0.42 -24.99
CA GLY A 424 -10.42 -0.84 -24.08
C GLY A 424 -10.07 0.21 -23.03
N ARG A 425 -9.11 -0.10 -22.16
CA ARG A 425 -8.57 0.83 -21.18
C ARG A 425 -7.25 1.41 -21.67
N PHE A 426 -7.12 2.73 -21.62
CA PHE A 426 -5.95 3.43 -22.12
C PHE A 426 -5.40 4.39 -21.07
N GLN A 427 -4.13 4.24 -20.70
CA GLN A 427 -3.46 5.07 -19.69
C GLN A 427 -2.52 6.07 -20.35
N CYS A 428 -2.71 7.35 -20.03
CA CYS A 428 -1.83 8.41 -20.46
C CYS A 428 -0.49 8.34 -19.71
N ARG A 429 0.62 8.22 -20.43
CA ARG A 429 1.97 8.19 -19.85
C ARG A 429 2.44 9.54 -19.27
N LEU A 430 1.78 10.64 -19.61
CA LEU A 430 2.15 11.98 -19.12
C LEU A 430 1.42 12.35 -17.83
N THR A 431 0.11 12.08 -17.78
CA THR A 431 -0.76 12.50 -16.67
C THR A 431 -1.23 11.36 -15.79
N ASN A 432 -1.02 10.10 -16.18
CA ASN A 432 -1.57 8.90 -15.55
C ASN A 432 -3.10 8.83 -15.48
N LEU A 433 -3.82 9.66 -16.25
CA LEU A 433 -5.26 9.44 -16.44
C LEU A 433 -5.50 8.14 -17.21
N VAL A 434 -6.50 7.36 -16.80
CA VAL A 434 -6.97 6.20 -17.59
C VAL A 434 -8.38 6.45 -18.11
N PHE A 435 -8.56 6.19 -19.40
CA PHE A 435 -9.83 6.27 -20.11
C PHE A 435 -10.29 4.85 -20.47
N GLU A 436 -11.46 4.44 -19.99
CA GLU A 436 -12.10 3.19 -20.43
C GLU A 436 -13.13 3.49 -21.53
N MET A 437 -12.73 3.19 -22.76
CA MET A 437 -13.44 3.56 -23.99
C MET A 437 -14.37 2.43 -24.45
N GLU A 438 -15.59 2.78 -24.86
CA GLU A 438 -16.54 1.81 -25.46
C GLU A 438 -16.18 1.38 -26.89
N GLY A 439 -15.35 2.18 -27.56
CA GLY A 439 -15.02 2.00 -28.96
C GLY A 439 -13.97 3.01 -29.42
N LYS A 440 -13.79 3.09 -30.74
CA LYS A 440 -13.00 4.15 -31.36
C LYS A 440 -13.57 5.51 -30.98
N GLY A 441 -12.71 6.50 -30.76
CA GLY A 441 -13.11 7.87 -30.45
C GLY A 441 -11.90 8.80 -30.28
N GLU A 442 -12.17 10.06 -29.99
CA GLU A 442 -11.16 11.10 -29.78
C GLU A 442 -11.38 11.77 -28.43
N VAL A 443 -10.43 11.61 -27.51
CA VAL A 443 -10.45 12.27 -26.21
C VAL A 443 -9.60 13.54 -26.29
N LEU A 444 -10.17 14.66 -25.86
CA LEU A 444 -9.47 15.91 -25.66
C LEU A 444 -9.53 16.25 -24.18
N TYR A 445 -8.40 16.53 -23.55
CA TYR A 445 -8.41 16.99 -22.17
C TYR A 445 -7.31 18.00 -21.88
N ARG A 446 -7.51 18.83 -20.86
CA ARG A 446 -6.48 19.73 -20.34
C ARG A 446 -6.47 19.72 -18.81
N ILE A 447 -5.34 20.13 -18.25
CA ILE A 447 -5.23 20.41 -16.81
C ILE A 447 -5.52 21.88 -16.61
N ASP A 448 -6.56 22.18 -15.82
CA ASP A 448 -7.05 23.53 -15.56
C ASP A 448 -6.65 23.99 -14.14
N SER A 449 -6.81 25.27 -13.86
CA SER A 449 -6.41 25.87 -12.58
C SER A 449 -7.57 25.95 -11.58
N TRP A 450 -7.24 25.85 -10.30
CA TRP A 450 -8.17 26.14 -9.20
C TRP A 450 -8.36 27.66 -9.03
N ASP A 451 -8.91 28.36 -10.03
CA ASP A 451 -9.11 29.81 -9.92
C ASP A 451 -10.45 30.16 -9.23
N THR A 452 -10.30 30.47 -7.94
CA THR A 452 -11.14 31.22 -6.97
C THR A 452 -12.66 31.10 -6.91
N ASN A 453 -13.42 30.76 -7.96
CA ASN A 453 -14.89 30.59 -7.89
C ASN A 453 -15.36 29.12 -7.83
N VAL A 454 -14.45 28.17 -8.07
CA VAL A 454 -14.73 26.73 -8.13
C VAL A 454 -14.73 26.08 -6.72
N LEU A 455 -14.00 26.70 -5.77
CA LEU A 455 -13.84 26.19 -4.40
C LEU A 455 -14.99 26.58 -3.45
N ASP A 456 -15.72 27.65 -3.75
CA ASP A 456 -16.73 28.23 -2.85
C ASP A 456 -17.93 27.28 -2.59
N GLY A 457 -18.12 26.27 -3.44
CA GLY A 457 -19.17 25.25 -3.31
C GLY A 457 -18.75 23.95 -2.59
N LEU A 458 -17.48 23.78 -2.24
CA LEU A 458 -16.93 22.50 -1.75
C LEU A 458 -16.89 22.33 -0.22
N GLY A 459 -17.30 23.35 0.55
CA GLY A 459 -17.43 23.26 2.01
C GLY A 459 -16.12 22.92 2.72
N GLN A 460 -16.09 21.82 3.51
CA GLN A 460 -14.90 21.33 4.23
C GLN A 460 -13.98 20.43 3.38
N MET A 461 -14.20 20.33 2.06
CA MET A 461 -13.37 19.50 1.18
C MET A 461 -12.16 20.27 0.67
N LYS A 462 -11.01 19.60 0.50
CA LYS A 462 -9.82 20.15 -0.18
C LYS A 462 -9.54 19.42 -1.49
N SER A 463 -8.82 20.09 -2.39
CA SER A 463 -8.27 19.45 -3.58
C SER A 463 -7.32 18.31 -3.18
N ALA A 464 -7.45 17.20 -3.91
CA ALA A 464 -6.59 16.02 -3.80
C ALA A 464 -5.90 15.69 -5.14
N GLY A 465 -6.04 16.58 -6.13
CA GLY A 465 -5.40 16.45 -7.44
C GLY A 465 -5.64 17.67 -8.34
N PRO A 466 -5.09 17.62 -9.56
CA PRO A 466 -5.34 18.62 -10.60
C PRO A 466 -6.82 18.65 -11.03
N LEU A 467 -7.25 19.77 -11.60
CA LEU A 467 -8.54 19.93 -12.26
C LEU A 467 -8.39 19.47 -13.71
N TYR A 468 -9.27 18.60 -14.20
CA TYR A 468 -9.22 18.08 -15.56
C TYR A 468 -10.48 18.49 -16.32
N ASP A 469 -10.33 19.25 -17.40
CA ASP A 469 -11.40 19.49 -18.36
C ASP A 469 -11.29 18.43 -19.45
N ILE A 470 -12.27 17.53 -19.54
CA ILE A 470 -12.24 16.33 -20.38
C ILE A 470 -13.45 16.33 -21.30
N ASP A 471 -13.19 16.23 -22.60
CA ASP A 471 -14.16 16.06 -23.68
C ASP A 471 -13.87 14.80 -24.49
N CYS A 472 -14.90 14.27 -25.15
CA CYS A 472 -14.77 13.15 -26.07
C CYS A 472 -15.65 13.33 -27.31
N PHE A 473 -15.07 13.14 -28.49
CA PHE A 473 -15.71 13.23 -29.79
C PHE A 473 -15.70 11.86 -30.46
N GLU A 474 -16.76 11.52 -31.21
CA GLU A 474 -16.85 10.27 -31.98
C GLU A 474 -16.64 8.98 -31.16
N GLY A 475 -17.05 8.94 -29.89
CA GLY A 475 -16.93 7.78 -29.00
C GLY A 475 -17.58 8.05 -27.64
N SER A 476 -17.55 7.08 -26.73
CA SER A 476 -18.07 7.20 -25.35
C SER A 476 -17.05 6.65 -24.35
N ILE A 477 -16.90 7.35 -23.22
CA ILE A 477 -16.06 6.95 -22.09
C ILE A 477 -16.98 6.37 -21.01
N ASN A 478 -16.75 5.12 -20.62
CA ASN A 478 -17.53 4.45 -19.57
C ASN A 478 -17.02 4.77 -18.17
N TYR A 479 -15.70 4.74 -18.00
CA TYR A 479 -15.05 4.96 -16.72
C TYR A 479 -13.84 5.86 -16.87
N LEU A 480 -13.65 6.74 -15.87
CA LEU A 480 -12.44 7.52 -15.67
C LEU A 480 -11.72 7.04 -14.43
N TYR A 481 -10.39 6.98 -14.54
CA TYR A 481 -9.51 6.65 -13.44
C TYR A 481 -8.62 7.86 -13.19
N PHE A 482 -8.86 8.53 -12.06
CA PHE A 482 -8.11 9.72 -11.67
C PHE A 482 -6.93 9.35 -10.78
N PRO A 483 -5.70 9.75 -11.12
CA PRO A 483 -4.52 9.46 -10.30
C PRO A 483 -4.57 10.23 -8.98
N HIS A 484 -4.38 9.54 -7.86
CA HIS A 484 -4.24 10.17 -6.55
C HIS A 484 -2.89 9.85 -5.91
N CYS A 485 -2.52 10.68 -4.93
CA CYS A 485 -1.32 10.51 -4.13
C CYS A 485 -1.59 10.05 -2.69
N GLU A 486 -2.84 9.87 -2.29
CA GLU A 486 -3.16 9.44 -0.93
C GLU A 486 -2.62 8.04 -0.61
N ILE A 487 -2.10 7.87 0.62
CA ILE A 487 -1.78 6.56 1.17
C ILE A 487 -3.06 6.04 1.81
N LEU A 488 -3.71 5.06 1.16
CA LEU A 488 -4.99 4.52 1.61
C LEU A 488 -4.89 4.00 3.05
N THR A 489 -5.62 4.67 3.92
CA THR A 489 -5.89 4.28 5.31
C THR A 489 -7.41 4.25 5.49
N ASP A 490 -7.92 3.62 6.55
CA ASP A 490 -9.36 3.57 6.85
C ASP A 490 -10.01 4.96 7.10
N GLN A 491 -9.24 6.05 6.99
CA GLN A 491 -9.63 7.44 7.24
C GLN A 491 -9.54 8.35 5.99
N ALA A 492 -9.01 7.86 4.86
CA ALA A 492 -8.90 8.64 3.64
C ALA A 492 -10.19 8.54 2.79
N GLU A 493 -11.05 9.56 2.86
CA GLU A 493 -12.27 9.66 2.06
C GLU A 493 -12.04 10.53 0.82
N LEU A 494 -11.73 9.88 -0.32
CA LEU A 494 -11.62 10.51 -1.64
C LEU A 494 -12.96 10.51 -2.38
N ALA A 495 -13.22 11.58 -3.14
CA ALA A 495 -14.36 11.68 -4.06
C ALA A 495 -13.97 12.50 -5.31
N VAL A 496 -14.85 12.52 -6.32
CA VAL A 496 -14.66 13.34 -7.53
C VAL A 496 -15.73 14.42 -7.58
N ALA A 497 -15.31 15.68 -7.60
CA ALA A 497 -16.17 16.81 -7.94
C ALA A 497 -16.29 16.89 -9.47
N HIS A 498 -17.51 16.98 -9.97
CA HIS A 498 -17.83 17.18 -11.38
C HIS A 498 -18.60 18.49 -11.55
N PHE A 499 -18.05 19.40 -12.35
CA PHE A 499 -18.61 20.72 -12.60
C PHE A 499 -19.21 20.73 -13.99
N THR A 500 -20.53 20.86 -14.06
CA THR A 500 -21.29 21.06 -15.30
C THR A 500 -21.77 22.51 -15.37
N SER A 501 -22.31 22.98 -16.51
CA SER A 501 -22.71 24.38 -16.76
C SER A 501 -23.73 24.95 -15.76
N GLY A 502 -23.27 25.25 -14.53
CA GLY A 502 -24.03 25.81 -13.42
C GLY A 502 -24.21 24.90 -12.18
N ASN A 503 -23.78 23.63 -12.20
CA ASN A 503 -23.97 22.69 -11.08
C ASN A 503 -22.67 21.96 -10.69
N LEU A 504 -22.52 21.73 -9.38
CA LEU A 504 -21.49 20.89 -8.79
C LEU A 504 -22.12 19.57 -8.32
N GLU A 505 -21.64 18.44 -8.85
CA GLU A 505 -22.00 17.10 -8.41
C GLU A 505 -20.78 16.46 -7.71
N ILE A 506 -20.99 15.85 -6.55
CA ILE A 506 -19.97 15.02 -5.89
C ILE A 506 -20.27 13.57 -6.24
N ILE A 507 -19.35 12.96 -6.99
CA ILE A 507 -19.41 11.57 -7.43
C ILE A 507 -18.63 10.72 -6.44
N GLU A 508 -19.33 9.77 -5.82
CA GLU A 508 -18.68 8.73 -5.00
C GLU A 508 -17.91 7.74 -5.89
N PRO A 509 -16.66 7.39 -5.52
CA PRO A 509 -15.90 6.40 -6.27
C PRO A 509 -16.58 5.04 -6.31
N LEU A 510 -16.51 4.37 -7.46
CA LEU A 510 -16.87 2.95 -7.55
C LEU A 510 -15.84 2.08 -6.83
N GLU A 511 -14.58 2.45 -6.98
CA GLU A 511 -13.43 1.80 -6.38
C GLU A 511 -12.31 2.83 -6.23
N VAL A 512 -11.55 2.72 -5.14
CA VAL A 512 -10.32 3.47 -4.91
C VAL A 512 -9.19 2.45 -4.76
N THR A 513 -8.28 2.46 -5.72
CA THR A 513 -7.08 1.61 -5.74
C THR A 513 -5.93 2.34 -5.06
N ASN A 514 -4.72 1.75 -5.01
CA ASN A 514 -3.56 2.44 -4.42
C ASN A 514 -3.09 3.66 -5.23
N THR A 515 -3.53 3.79 -6.49
CA THR A 515 -3.04 4.80 -7.43
C THR A 515 -4.14 5.59 -8.12
N HIS A 516 -5.35 5.04 -8.23
CA HIS A 516 -6.46 5.66 -8.96
C HIS A 516 -7.79 5.58 -8.23
N VAL A 517 -8.59 6.64 -8.39
CA VAL A 517 -10.01 6.71 -8.07
C VAL A 517 -10.81 6.44 -9.33
N ILE A 518 -11.71 5.46 -9.29
CA ILE A 518 -12.47 4.99 -10.45
C ILE A 518 -13.92 5.49 -10.35
N ILE A 519 -14.40 6.18 -11.39
CA ILE A 519 -15.80 6.63 -11.48
C ILE A 519 -16.45 6.19 -12.79
N ALA A 520 -17.75 5.95 -12.76
CA ALA A 520 -18.58 5.89 -13.97
C ALA A 520 -19.00 7.30 -14.35
N ILE A 521 -18.90 7.63 -15.63
CA ILE A 521 -19.28 8.95 -16.13
C ILE A 521 -20.67 8.89 -16.75
N ARG A 522 -21.40 10.01 -16.65
CA ARG A 522 -22.67 10.22 -17.36
C ARG A 522 -22.59 11.38 -18.35
N ASP A 523 -21.89 12.44 -17.96
CA ASP A 523 -21.62 13.62 -18.77
C ASP A 523 -20.14 14.01 -18.63
N LEU A 524 -19.58 14.64 -19.66
CA LEU A 524 -18.18 15.07 -19.72
C LEU A 524 -18.08 16.59 -19.55
N SER A 525 -17.18 17.02 -18.68
CA SER A 525 -16.83 18.43 -18.46
C SER A 525 -15.59 18.50 -17.54
N ILE A 526 -15.64 19.32 -16.50
CA ILE A 526 -14.54 19.55 -15.57
C ILE A 526 -14.67 18.63 -14.36
N PHE A 527 -13.59 17.92 -14.04
CA PHE A 527 -13.50 16.99 -12.90
C PHE A 527 -12.33 17.34 -11.98
N ALA A 528 -12.52 17.19 -10.66
CA ALA A 528 -11.47 17.31 -9.67
C ALA A 528 -11.53 16.21 -8.62
N LEU A 529 -10.37 15.71 -8.22
CA LEU A 529 -10.25 14.91 -7.01
C LEU A 529 -10.36 15.79 -5.76
N ILE A 530 -11.20 15.39 -4.82
CA ILE A 530 -11.41 16.07 -3.55
C ILE A 530 -11.31 15.09 -2.37
N SER A 531 -10.97 15.61 -1.18
CA SER A 531 -10.81 14.84 0.06
C SER A 531 -11.39 15.58 1.27
N LYS A 532 -11.95 14.84 2.25
CA LYS A 532 -12.39 15.39 3.55
C LYS A 532 -11.21 15.66 4.50
N ILE A 533 -11.22 16.79 5.21
CA ILE A 533 -10.16 17.23 6.13
C ILE A 533 -10.35 16.62 7.53
N PHE A 534 -10.05 15.34 7.72
CA PHE A 534 -9.96 14.78 9.07
C PHE A 534 -8.53 14.45 9.52
N PHE A 535 -7.56 14.30 8.61
CA PHE A 535 -6.19 13.92 8.97
C PHE A 535 -5.11 14.47 8.03
N ALA A 536 -3.97 14.88 8.60
CA ALA A 536 -2.74 15.25 7.89
C ALA A 536 -1.75 14.07 7.91
N GLY A 537 -2.10 13.00 7.18
CA GLY A 537 -1.22 11.85 6.97
C GLY A 537 -0.21 12.07 5.84
N PRO A 538 0.84 11.24 5.73
CA PRO A 538 1.76 11.28 4.59
C PRO A 538 1.04 10.94 3.28
N ILE A 539 1.42 11.61 2.20
CA ILE A 539 1.01 11.31 0.83
C ILE A 539 2.21 10.88 0.01
N ASN A 540 1.97 10.11 -1.07
CA ASN A 540 2.97 9.85 -2.09
C ASN A 540 3.33 11.18 -2.77
N ALA A 541 4.55 11.65 -2.58
CA ALA A 541 5.05 12.92 -3.08
C ALA A 541 6.20 12.69 -4.07
N GLN A 542 6.66 13.78 -4.67
CA GLN A 542 7.80 13.77 -5.56
C GLN A 542 8.72 14.96 -5.30
N VAL A 543 10.02 14.71 -5.41
CA VAL A 543 11.08 15.73 -5.39
C VAL A 543 11.59 15.93 -6.81
N LEU A 544 11.34 17.10 -7.39
CA LEU A 544 11.78 17.44 -8.75
C LEU A 544 12.91 18.45 -8.73
N PHE A 545 13.86 18.26 -9.64
CA PHE A 545 15.04 19.09 -9.75
C PHE A 545 15.09 19.75 -11.12
N PHE A 546 15.30 21.06 -11.12
CA PHE A 546 15.48 21.87 -12.31
C PHE A 546 16.73 22.73 -12.11
N TYR A 547 17.65 22.75 -13.06
CA TYR A 547 18.80 23.63 -12.98
C TYR A 547 18.88 24.54 -14.19
N LYS A 548 19.33 25.76 -13.97
CA LYS A 548 19.55 26.73 -15.03
C LYS A 548 20.93 26.48 -15.66
N PRO A 549 21.01 26.16 -16.96
CA PRO A 549 22.30 26.06 -17.63
C PRO A 549 23.00 27.43 -17.63
N VAL A 550 24.31 27.45 -17.38
CA VAL A 550 25.09 28.71 -17.33
C VAL A 550 25.19 29.31 -18.73
N THR A 551 24.76 30.56 -18.89
CA THR A 551 25.00 31.38 -20.08
C THR A 551 25.88 32.58 -19.69
N GLY A 552 27.19 32.38 -19.49
CA GLY A 552 28.12 33.48 -19.18
C GLY A 552 29.38 33.09 -18.41
N VAL A 553 30.14 34.12 -17.99
CA VAL A 553 31.49 34.02 -17.35
C VAL A 553 31.43 33.61 -15.87
N GLN A 554 30.24 33.49 -15.28
CA GLN A 554 30.05 33.06 -13.89
C GLN A 554 29.67 31.57 -13.84
N ASN A 555 30.47 30.76 -13.14
CA ASN A 555 30.25 29.31 -12.96
C ASN A 555 29.11 28.95 -11.97
N LEU A 556 28.28 29.91 -11.57
CA LEU A 556 27.23 29.70 -10.57
C LEU A 556 25.98 29.13 -11.25
N ARG A 557 25.58 27.93 -10.87
CA ARG A 557 24.39 27.23 -11.37
C ARG A 557 23.25 27.38 -10.37
N GLU A 558 22.11 27.83 -10.83
CA GLU A 558 20.90 27.90 -10.01
C GLU A 558 20.14 26.57 -10.12
N MET A 559 19.85 25.95 -8.98
CA MET A 559 19.13 24.68 -8.87
C MET A 559 17.86 24.88 -8.04
N HIS A 560 16.73 24.57 -8.64
CA HIS A 560 15.39 24.59 -8.06
C HIS A 560 15.02 23.17 -7.64
N ILE A 561 14.56 23.05 -6.40
CA ILE A 561 14.07 21.82 -5.80
C ILE A 561 12.59 22.02 -5.51
N HIS A 562 11.73 21.25 -6.15
CA HIS A 562 10.28 21.26 -5.92
C HIS A 562 9.89 20.07 -5.07
N LEU A 563 9.04 20.31 -4.07
CA LEU A 563 8.34 19.28 -3.33
C LEU A 563 6.87 19.35 -3.74
N LEU A 564 6.40 18.34 -4.48
CA LEU A 564 5.04 18.34 -5.04
C LEU A 564 4.31 17.03 -4.71
N PRO A 565 2.97 17.03 -4.67
CA PRO A 565 2.19 15.79 -4.67
C PRO A 565 2.54 14.88 -5.86
N GLY A 566 2.56 13.57 -5.65
CA GLY A 566 2.98 12.59 -6.66
C GLY A 566 2.07 12.47 -7.88
N ASN A 567 0.86 13.02 -7.80
CA ASN A 567 -0.10 13.07 -8.90
C ASN A 567 -0.05 14.40 -9.70
N VAL A 568 0.93 15.28 -9.43
CA VAL A 568 1.22 16.44 -10.28
C VAL A 568 2.06 15.99 -11.49
N PRO A 569 1.60 16.18 -12.74
CA PRO A 569 2.37 15.75 -13.91
C PRO A 569 3.66 16.55 -14.10
N LEU A 570 4.78 15.86 -14.36
CA LEU A 570 6.08 16.50 -14.60
C LEU A 570 6.05 17.47 -15.80
N THR A 571 5.19 17.20 -16.79
CA THR A 571 5.02 18.07 -17.96
C THR A 571 4.50 19.44 -17.59
N GLU A 572 3.56 19.52 -16.65
CA GLU A 572 3.00 20.80 -16.18
C GLU A 572 4.06 21.66 -15.49
N VAL A 573 4.91 21.04 -14.68
CA VAL A 573 6.03 21.73 -14.04
C VAL A 573 7.05 22.17 -15.09
N LYS A 574 7.43 21.30 -16.04
CA LYS A 574 8.39 21.62 -17.11
C LYS A 574 7.96 22.82 -17.96
N ASN A 575 6.66 22.96 -18.25
CA ASN A 575 6.13 24.05 -19.06
C ASN A 575 6.32 25.44 -18.41
N GLN A 576 6.50 25.51 -17.08
CA GLN A 576 6.78 26.78 -16.38
C GLN A 576 8.26 27.11 -16.28
N TYR A 577 9.12 26.11 -16.48
CA TYR A 577 10.58 26.22 -16.32
C TYR A 577 11.32 25.89 -17.63
N LEU A 578 10.86 26.45 -18.76
CA LEU A 578 11.43 26.22 -20.10
C LEU A 578 12.91 26.59 -20.22
N ASP A 579 13.37 27.57 -19.44
CA ASP A 579 14.77 28.00 -19.39
C ASP A 579 15.65 27.11 -18.49
N PHE A 580 15.07 26.10 -17.84
CA PHE A 580 15.76 25.17 -16.94
C PHE A 580 15.78 23.76 -17.53
N THR A 581 16.78 22.99 -17.14
CA THR A 581 16.89 21.56 -17.46
C THR A 581 16.45 20.73 -16.26
N ASN A 582 15.48 19.84 -16.46
CA ASN A 582 15.05 18.88 -15.46
C ASN A 582 16.08 17.75 -15.31
N VAL A 583 16.48 17.43 -14.08
CA VAL A 583 17.38 16.32 -13.78
C VAL A 583 16.56 15.04 -13.61
N ARG A 584 16.83 14.02 -14.43
CA ARG A 584 16.16 12.72 -14.34
C ARG A 584 16.75 11.92 -13.18
N THR A 585 15.94 11.58 -12.18
CA THR A 585 16.30 10.81 -10.99
C THR A 585 15.06 10.14 -10.39
N SER A 586 15.25 9.21 -9.44
CA SER A 586 14.21 8.74 -8.52
C SER A 586 13.67 9.91 -7.72
N SER A 587 12.48 10.38 -8.10
CA SER A 587 11.80 11.52 -7.47
C SER A 587 10.82 11.10 -6.38
N LYS A 588 10.35 9.85 -6.36
CA LYS A 588 9.25 9.38 -5.50
C LYS A 588 9.66 9.37 -4.02
N CYS A 589 8.82 9.93 -3.15
CA CYS A 589 8.99 9.94 -1.70
C CYS A 589 7.64 9.98 -0.98
N GLN A 590 7.64 10.07 0.35
CA GLN A 590 6.42 10.31 1.13
C GLN A 590 6.59 11.57 1.97
N LEU A 591 5.67 12.53 1.81
CA LEU A 591 5.68 13.78 2.55
C LEU A 591 4.32 14.02 3.18
N THR A 592 4.32 14.53 4.39
CA THR A 592 3.12 14.91 5.13
C THR A 592 2.81 16.39 4.91
N PRO A 593 1.64 16.75 4.35
CA PRO A 593 1.20 18.14 4.21
C PRO A 593 1.15 18.88 5.54
N GLY A 594 1.54 20.16 5.55
CA GLY A 594 1.64 21.01 6.73
C GLY A 594 2.89 20.77 7.59
N ARG A 595 3.77 19.82 7.23
CA ARG A 595 5.05 19.61 7.91
C ARG A 595 6.20 20.33 7.24
N LYS A 596 7.22 20.62 8.03
CA LYS A 596 8.44 21.33 7.61
C LYS A 596 9.53 20.35 7.19
N TYR A 597 10.23 20.70 6.12
CA TYR A 597 11.32 19.94 5.55
C TYR A 597 12.53 20.83 5.28
N LYS A 598 13.70 20.21 5.22
CA LYS A 598 14.99 20.87 4.95
C LYS A 598 15.73 20.11 3.86
N ALA A 599 16.15 20.82 2.81
CA ALA A 599 17.11 20.28 1.86
C ALA A 599 18.53 20.32 2.44
N SER A 600 19.27 19.22 2.32
CA SER A 600 20.68 19.13 2.68
C SER A 600 21.51 18.96 1.41
N CYS A 601 22.30 19.99 1.08
CA CYS A 601 22.93 20.17 -0.22
C CYS A 601 24.47 20.23 -0.12
N GLY A 602 25.07 19.42 0.75
CA GLY A 602 26.51 19.45 1.01
C GLY A 602 26.97 20.81 1.57
N PRO A 603 27.98 21.48 0.96
CA PRO A 603 28.44 22.79 1.43
C PRO A 603 27.51 23.95 1.04
N TYR A 604 26.53 23.70 0.16
CA TYR A 604 25.63 24.74 -0.37
C TYR A 604 24.43 24.94 0.55
N VAL A 605 24.03 26.20 0.73
CA VAL A 605 22.92 26.59 1.61
C VAL A 605 21.67 26.82 0.77
N PRO A 606 20.60 26.02 0.95
CA PRO A 606 19.32 26.25 0.29
C PRO A 606 18.60 27.49 0.83
N GLN A 607 17.79 28.11 -0.01
CA GLN A 607 16.92 29.23 0.34
C GLN A 607 15.46 28.92 -0.02
N PRO A 608 14.52 28.95 0.94
CA PRO A 608 14.75 29.06 2.39
C PRO A 608 15.50 27.84 2.96
N GLN A 609 15.94 27.89 4.22
CA GLN A 609 16.60 26.72 4.83
C GLN A 609 15.61 25.63 5.25
N VAL A 610 14.35 26.01 5.46
CA VAL A 610 13.25 25.14 5.87
C VAL A 610 12.02 25.62 5.13
N GLU A 611 11.24 24.70 4.59
CA GLU A 611 9.98 24.99 3.90
C GLU A 611 8.88 24.04 4.36
N THR A 612 7.63 24.50 4.36
CA THR A 612 6.45 23.68 4.68
C THR A 612 5.93 23.02 3.41
N PHE A 613 5.78 21.70 3.41
CA PHE A 613 5.18 20.99 2.28
C PHE A 613 3.66 21.15 2.33
N GLU A 614 3.07 21.67 1.26
CA GLU A 614 1.63 21.85 1.10
C GLU A 614 1.11 21.06 -0.12
N ARG A 615 -0.21 20.86 -0.19
CA ARG A 615 -0.88 20.20 -1.31
C ARG A 615 -1.01 21.14 -2.52
N ASP A 616 0.12 21.46 -3.13
CA ASP A 616 0.17 22.32 -4.31
C ASP A 616 -0.13 21.51 -5.59
N HIS A 617 -1.30 21.75 -6.17
CA HIS A 617 -1.73 21.18 -7.45
C HIS A 617 -1.76 22.24 -8.57
N GLY A 618 -1.05 23.35 -8.39
CA GLY A 618 -0.96 24.44 -9.34
C GLY A 618 -2.00 25.56 -9.12
N PRO A 619 -2.06 26.54 -10.03
CA PRO A 619 -1.36 26.56 -11.32
C PRO A 619 0.09 27.01 -11.25
N ASN A 620 0.58 27.56 -10.13
CA ASN A 620 1.95 28.08 -10.04
C ASN A 620 2.81 27.16 -9.18
N TYR A 621 3.72 26.40 -9.80
CA TYR A 621 4.57 25.47 -9.06
C TYR A 621 5.84 26.16 -8.61
N HIS A 622 5.84 26.73 -7.40
CA HIS A 622 7.03 27.39 -6.84
C HIS A 622 8.08 26.37 -6.38
N PRO A 623 9.39 26.68 -6.49
CA PRO A 623 10.41 25.83 -5.91
C PRO A 623 10.35 25.94 -4.39
N ALA A 624 10.37 24.79 -3.72
CA ALA A 624 10.46 24.72 -2.26
C ALA A 624 11.84 25.18 -1.77
N PHE A 625 12.88 24.95 -2.58
CA PHE A 625 14.23 25.42 -2.30
C PHE A 625 14.94 25.88 -3.57
N VAL A 626 15.69 26.97 -3.46
CA VAL A 626 16.65 27.42 -4.48
C VAL A 626 18.07 27.31 -3.91
N VAL A 627 18.95 26.67 -4.66
CA VAL A 627 20.34 26.41 -4.29
C VAL A 627 21.25 26.94 -5.39
N HIS A 628 22.26 27.72 -5.01
CA HIS A 628 23.30 28.16 -5.94
C HIS A 628 24.53 27.28 -5.78
N VAL A 629 24.93 26.61 -6.86
CA VAL A 629 25.93 25.54 -6.86
C VAL A 629 27.08 25.93 -7.78
N GLU A 630 28.31 25.84 -7.30
CA GLU A 630 29.53 26.07 -8.09
C GLU A 630 30.13 24.77 -8.64
N SER A 631 29.86 23.64 -7.98
CA SER A 631 30.36 22.32 -8.36
C SER A 631 29.50 21.69 -9.44
N VAL A 632 30.14 20.88 -10.28
CA VAL A 632 29.48 19.98 -11.25
C VAL A 632 28.78 18.82 -10.52
N ARG A 633 29.19 18.51 -9.29
CA ARG A 633 28.63 17.43 -8.47
C ARG A 633 28.01 17.98 -7.20
N ILE A 634 26.78 17.59 -6.93
CA ILE A 634 26.08 17.91 -5.68
C ILE A 634 25.39 16.66 -5.14
N THR A 635 25.37 16.49 -3.83
CA THR A 635 24.54 15.47 -3.18
C THR A 635 23.43 16.19 -2.44
N VAL A 636 22.19 15.83 -2.75
CA VAL A 636 21.00 16.42 -2.12
C VAL A 636 20.27 15.32 -1.38
N SER A 637 19.82 15.61 -0.16
CA SER A 637 18.85 14.80 0.60
C SER A 637 17.76 15.71 1.15
N LEU A 638 16.63 15.11 1.53
CA LEU A 638 15.54 15.83 2.18
C LEU A 638 15.37 15.31 3.61
N LEU A 639 15.37 16.23 4.56
CA LEU A 639 15.25 15.95 5.99
C LEU A 639 13.90 16.44 6.52
N ASP A 640 13.32 15.72 7.47
CA ASP A 640 12.15 16.18 8.22
C ASP A 640 12.52 17.19 9.33
N GLU A 641 11.51 17.63 10.09
CA GLU A 641 11.65 18.53 11.24
C GLU A 641 12.56 18.00 12.36
N ASN A 642 12.77 16.68 12.44
CA ASN A 642 13.63 16.02 13.43
C ASN A 642 15.05 15.76 12.89
N GLY A 643 15.32 16.11 11.64
CA GLY A 643 16.59 15.86 10.97
C GLY A 643 16.75 14.43 10.45
N MET A 644 15.66 13.66 10.33
CA MET A 644 15.64 12.33 9.73
C MET A 644 15.53 12.44 8.21
N GLU A 645 16.28 11.62 7.48
CA GLU A 645 16.19 11.54 6.01
C GLU A 645 14.84 10.94 5.58
N VAL A 646 14.05 11.73 4.85
CA VAL A 646 12.76 11.31 4.26
C VAL A 646 12.87 11.04 2.75
N TRP A 647 13.96 11.49 2.14
CA TRP A 647 14.36 11.11 0.80
C TRP A 647 15.89 11.01 0.78
N GLU A 648 16.37 9.83 0.40
CA GLU A 648 17.77 9.43 0.54
C GLU A 648 18.74 10.35 -0.22
N PRO A 649 20.00 10.47 0.20
CA PRO A 649 20.98 11.31 -0.48
C PRO A 649 21.22 10.84 -1.93
N HIS A 650 20.81 11.65 -2.89
CA HIS A 650 21.07 11.42 -4.30
C HIS A 650 22.17 12.33 -4.80
N GLN A 651 23.04 11.76 -5.62
CA GLN A 651 24.14 12.46 -6.22
C GLN A 651 23.83 12.88 -7.65
N PHE A 652 24.00 14.15 -7.91
CA PHE A 652 23.71 14.79 -9.19
C PHE A 652 24.97 15.26 -9.87
N PHE A 653 25.04 15.01 -11.18
CA PHE A 653 25.99 15.64 -12.08
C PHE A 653 25.27 16.73 -12.86
N LEU A 654 25.52 17.97 -12.48
CA LEU A 654 25.08 19.15 -13.20
C LEU A 654 26.02 19.30 -14.41
N THR A 655 25.75 18.64 -15.53
CA THR A 655 26.48 18.88 -16.79
C THR A 655 25.85 20.06 -17.54
N GLY A 656 26.67 20.85 -18.22
CA GLY A 656 26.17 21.97 -19.03
C GLY A 656 25.72 21.48 -20.39
N GLY A 657 24.52 21.86 -20.83
CA GLY A 657 24.12 21.87 -22.25
C GLY A 657 23.98 20.52 -22.98
N ASN A 658 22.97 20.44 -23.85
CA ASN A 658 22.66 19.30 -24.72
C ASN A 658 23.80 18.89 -25.69
N THR A 659 24.86 19.69 -25.81
CA THR A 659 26.07 19.39 -26.60
C THR A 659 27.03 18.43 -25.90
N ASP A 660 27.09 18.43 -24.57
CA ASP A 660 28.00 17.56 -23.81
C ASP A 660 27.44 16.14 -23.67
N LEU A 661 26.12 15.96 -23.68
CA LEU A 661 25.47 14.63 -23.66
C LEU A 661 25.70 13.84 -24.95
N LEU A 662 25.75 14.52 -26.09
CA LEU A 662 26.09 13.91 -27.38
C LEU A 662 27.56 13.48 -27.41
N ASN A 663 28.48 14.30 -26.89
CA ASN A 663 29.90 13.95 -26.81
C ASN A 663 30.20 12.90 -25.73
N MET A 664 29.49 12.90 -24.59
CA MET A 664 29.68 11.92 -23.52
C MET A 664 29.27 10.50 -23.95
N ASN A 665 28.22 10.37 -24.76
CA ASN A 665 27.86 9.08 -25.34
C ASN A 665 28.89 8.63 -26.37
N THR A 666 29.42 9.52 -27.23
CA THR A 666 30.45 9.13 -28.22
C THR A 666 31.78 8.75 -27.58
N ASP A 667 32.20 9.44 -26.52
CA ASP A 667 33.48 9.21 -25.84
C ASP A 667 33.45 7.94 -24.98
N ALA A 668 32.33 7.69 -24.28
CA ALA A 668 32.12 6.42 -23.57
C ALA A 668 31.95 5.25 -24.55
N GLU A 669 31.27 5.46 -25.69
CA GLU A 669 31.17 4.46 -26.76
C GLU A 669 32.52 4.16 -27.41
N PHE A 670 33.40 5.15 -27.60
CA PHE A 670 34.76 4.94 -28.09
C PHE A 670 35.53 3.95 -27.20
N VAL A 671 35.47 4.15 -25.89
CA VAL A 671 36.15 3.29 -24.89
C VAL A 671 35.61 1.86 -24.92
N ASN A 672 34.30 1.70 -25.14
CA ASN A 672 33.66 0.40 -25.29
C ASN A 672 34.02 -0.27 -26.64
N LYS A 673 33.96 0.50 -27.75
CA LYS A 673 34.22 0.05 -29.12
C LYS A 673 35.64 -0.46 -29.30
N TYR A 674 36.63 0.24 -28.71
CA TYR A 674 38.04 -0.10 -28.88
C TYR A 674 38.65 -0.86 -27.70
N ARG A 675 37.83 -1.37 -26.77
CA ARG A 675 38.26 -2.11 -25.55
C ARG A 675 39.40 -3.10 -25.79
N GLN A 676 39.27 -3.99 -26.78
CA GLN A 676 40.29 -5.01 -27.06
C GLN A 676 41.60 -4.42 -27.62
N LYS A 677 41.53 -3.32 -28.37
CA LYS A 677 42.72 -2.64 -28.91
C LYS A 677 43.40 -1.82 -27.81
N LEU A 678 42.63 -1.14 -26.98
CA LEU A 678 43.13 -0.38 -25.82
C LEU A 678 43.79 -1.29 -24.79
N ILE A 679 43.18 -2.45 -24.47
CA ILE A 679 43.80 -3.45 -23.58
C ILE A 679 45.19 -3.89 -24.06
N LYS A 680 45.38 -4.00 -25.38
CA LYS A 680 46.63 -4.48 -25.98
C LYS A 680 47.69 -3.39 -26.20
N ARG A 681 47.27 -2.14 -26.40
CA ARG A 681 48.14 -1.07 -26.91
C ARG A 681 48.46 0.01 -25.88
N VAL A 682 47.70 0.10 -24.79
CA VAL A 682 47.99 1.06 -23.71
C VAL A 682 49.19 0.56 -22.90
N SER A 683 50.30 1.29 -22.97
CA SER A 683 51.56 0.92 -22.31
C SER A 683 51.70 1.45 -20.87
N SER A 684 51.09 2.59 -20.56
CA SER A 684 51.23 3.29 -19.26
C SER A 684 49.95 3.21 -18.41
N VAL A 685 49.51 2.01 -18.06
CA VAL A 685 48.23 1.78 -17.36
C VAL A 685 48.20 2.44 -15.98
N MET A 686 49.31 2.39 -15.24
CA MET A 686 49.38 2.98 -13.89
C MET A 686 49.30 4.51 -13.89
N GLU A 687 49.84 5.19 -14.90
CA GLU A 687 49.69 6.66 -15.03
C GLU A 687 48.23 7.07 -15.21
N ILE A 688 47.46 6.26 -15.95
CA ILE A 688 46.03 6.48 -16.14
C ILE A 688 45.27 6.17 -14.84
N ALA A 689 45.61 5.07 -14.16
CA ALA A 689 45.02 4.71 -12.88
C ALA A 689 45.31 5.77 -11.78
N ASP A 690 46.51 6.37 -11.77
CA ASP A 690 46.88 7.47 -10.87
C ASP A 690 46.02 8.72 -11.10
N CYS A 691 45.79 9.08 -12.37
CA CYS A 691 44.91 10.18 -12.73
C CYS A 691 43.46 9.92 -12.30
N LEU A 692 42.94 8.70 -12.50
CA LEU A 692 41.60 8.33 -12.06
C LEU A 692 41.48 8.27 -10.53
N LYS A 693 42.51 7.79 -9.83
CA LYS A 693 42.56 7.77 -8.37
C LYS A 693 42.63 9.17 -7.77
N SER A 694 43.45 10.06 -8.33
CA SER A 694 43.54 11.46 -7.84
C SER A 694 42.23 12.23 -8.04
N LYS A 695 41.43 11.86 -9.04
CA LYS A 695 40.07 12.37 -9.28
C LYS A 695 38.98 11.60 -8.50
N GLN A 696 39.34 10.67 -7.63
CA GLN A 696 38.42 9.82 -6.84
C GLN A 696 37.41 9.02 -7.70
N MET A 697 37.80 8.63 -8.91
CA MET A 697 36.94 7.87 -9.85
C MET A 697 37.09 6.35 -9.74
N ILE A 698 38.13 5.88 -9.05
CA ILE A 698 38.33 4.48 -8.69
C ILE A 698 38.67 4.40 -7.20
N THR A 699 38.27 3.31 -6.53
CA THR A 699 38.48 3.13 -5.09
C THR A 699 39.94 2.73 -4.79
N ASP A 700 40.34 2.91 -3.53
CA ASP A 700 41.66 2.47 -3.06
C ASP A 700 41.89 0.96 -3.23
N GLU A 701 40.85 0.16 -3.04
CA GLU A 701 40.87 -1.29 -3.23
C GLU A 701 41.12 -1.65 -4.70
N MET A 702 40.35 -1.06 -5.62
CA MET A 702 40.47 -1.31 -7.05
C MET A 702 41.83 -0.85 -7.59
N TYR A 703 42.32 0.29 -7.10
CA TYR A 703 43.67 0.75 -7.45
C TYR A 703 44.75 -0.21 -6.95
N SER A 704 44.62 -0.74 -5.73
CA SER A 704 45.57 -1.70 -5.15
C SER A 704 45.60 -3.00 -5.96
N ASP A 705 44.44 -3.48 -6.43
CA ASP A 705 44.33 -4.66 -7.30
C ASP A 705 44.99 -4.43 -8.66
N ILE A 706 44.78 -3.25 -9.27
CA ILE A 706 45.43 -2.86 -10.52
C ILE A 706 46.95 -2.80 -10.31
N GLN A 707 47.42 -2.20 -9.21
CA GLN A 707 48.85 -2.11 -8.90
C GLN A 707 49.49 -3.48 -8.67
N ALA A 708 48.76 -4.42 -8.06
CA ALA A 708 49.24 -5.76 -7.74
C ALA A 708 49.34 -6.70 -8.97
N ALA A 709 48.72 -6.34 -10.10
CA ALA A 709 48.74 -7.17 -11.31
C ALA A 709 50.12 -7.23 -11.97
N LYS A 710 50.49 -8.41 -12.45
CA LYS A 710 51.88 -8.72 -12.89
C LYS A 710 52.21 -8.25 -14.29
N THR A 711 51.20 -7.96 -15.11
CA THR A 711 51.38 -7.58 -16.52
C THR A 711 50.51 -6.38 -16.87
N SER A 712 50.97 -5.52 -17.78
CA SER A 712 50.20 -4.35 -18.24
C SER A 712 48.82 -4.74 -18.81
N HIS A 713 48.72 -5.89 -19.48
CA HIS A 713 47.43 -6.43 -19.96
C HIS A 713 46.46 -6.75 -18.82
N GLU A 714 46.96 -7.30 -17.72
CA GLU A 714 46.15 -7.63 -16.55
C GLU A 714 45.77 -6.38 -15.76
N GLN A 715 46.71 -5.44 -15.60
CA GLN A 715 46.44 -4.11 -15.06
C GLN A 715 45.32 -3.42 -15.84
N MET A 716 45.37 -3.48 -17.18
CA MET A 716 44.38 -2.83 -18.03
C MET A 716 43.01 -3.52 -17.97
N ARG A 717 42.97 -4.85 -17.79
CA ARG A 717 41.71 -5.59 -17.57
C ARG A 717 41.06 -5.22 -16.24
N LEU A 718 41.85 -5.10 -15.17
CA LEU A 718 41.36 -4.66 -13.87
C LEU A 718 40.92 -3.19 -13.90
N LEU A 719 41.67 -2.33 -14.59
CA LEU A 719 41.27 -0.95 -14.81
C LEU A 719 39.94 -0.87 -15.57
N TYR A 720 39.74 -1.69 -16.61
CA TYR A 720 38.45 -1.74 -17.31
C TYR A 720 37.29 -2.21 -16.43
N ARG A 721 37.52 -3.16 -15.51
CA ARG A 721 36.49 -3.51 -14.51
C ARG A 721 36.12 -2.30 -13.67
N ALA A 722 37.11 -1.45 -13.35
CA ALA A 722 36.87 -0.21 -12.63
C ALA A 722 36.11 0.85 -13.43
N LEU A 723 36.42 0.97 -14.73
CA LEU A 723 35.65 1.83 -15.65
C LEU A 723 34.20 1.33 -15.81
N ASP A 724 34.00 0.01 -15.85
CA ASP A 724 32.68 -0.60 -15.98
C ASP A 724 31.82 -0.38 -14.72
N SER A 725 32.40 -0.49 -13.52
CA SER A 725 31.71 -0.14 -12.28
C SER A 725 31.46 1.36 -12.10
N GLY A 726 32.29 2.21 -12.72
CA GLY A 726 32.18 3.67 -12.64
C GLY A 726 31.21 4.30 -13.65
N GLY A 727 30.67 3.51 -14.59
CA GLY A 727 29.71 3.98 -15.59
C GLY A 727 30.30 4.93 -16.66
N ALA A 728 29.42 5.58 -17.42
CA ALA A 728 29.80 6.41 -18.57
C ALA A 728 30.74 7.58 -18.17
N ALA A 729 30.51 8.20 -17.01
CA ALA A 729 31.32 9.33 -16.55
C ALA A 729 32.80 8.98 -16.35
N VAL A 730 33.08 7.80 -15.78
CA VAL A 730 34.47 7.33 -15.57
C VAL A 730 35.11 6.91 -16.89
N LYS A 731 34.32 6.41 -17.85
CA LYS A 731 34.79 6.08 -19.21
C LYS A 731 35.15 7.34 -20.02
N VAL A 732 34.34 8.40 -19.94
CA VAL A 732 34.65 9.68 -20.57
C VAL A 732 35.94 10.26 -20.00
N GLU A 733 36.11 10.23 -18.68
CA GLU A 733 37.33 10.73 -18.06
C GLU A 733 38.56 9.89 -18.46
N PHE A 734 38.41 8.57 -18.53
CA PHE A 734 39.45 7.69 -19.07
C PHE A 734 39.80 8.02 -20.53
N TYR A 735 38.82 8.33 -21.38
CA TYR A 735 39.06 8.81 -22.75
C TYR A 735 39.83 10.15 -22.77
N ASN A 736 39.46 11.10 -21.92
CA ASN A 736 40.17 12.39 -21.79
C ASN A 736 41.63 12.19 -21.36
N ILE A 737 41.87 11.32 -20.39
CA ILE A 737 43.23 10.98 -19.94
C ILE A 737 44.01 10.28 -21.06
N LEU A 738 43.37 9.39 -21.82
CA LEU A 738 43.99 8.76 -22.99
C LEU A 738 44.37 9.78 -24.07
N LYS A 739 43.50 10.76 -24.33
CA LYS A 739 43.77 11.83 -25.31
C LYS A 739 44.91 12.74 -24.87
N GLU A 740 45.04 12.99 -23.57
CA GLU A 740 46.13 13.77 -23.01
C GLU A 740 47.47 13.00 -23.00
N LYS A 741 47.45 11.73 -22.57
CA LYS A 741 48.67 10.95 -22.31
C LYS A 741 49.12 10.10 -23.50
N GLN A 742 48.19 9.71 -24.37
CA GLN A 742 48.45 8.86 -25.54
C GLN A 742 47.65 9.35 -26.78
N PRO A 743 47.81 10.62 -27.20
CA PRO A 743 47.04 11.20 -28.31
C PRO A 743 47.17 10.39 -29.60
N PHE A 744 48.38 9.95 -29.94
CA PHE A 744 48.65 9.13 -31.14
C PHE A 744 47.86 7.81 -31.18
N LEU A 745 47.56 7.20 -30.02
CA LEU A 745 46.75 5.99 -29.96
C LEU A 745 45.28 6.30 -30.21
N VAL A 746 44.79 7.42 -29.68
CA VAL A 746 43.41 7.88 -29.88
C VAL A 746 43.20 8.25 -31.35
N ASP A 747 44.08 9.08 -31.92
CA ASP A 747 44.01 9.53 -33.31
C ASP A 747 44.03 8.33 -34.30
N ASP A 748 44.89 7.33 -34.06
CA ASP A 748 44.97 6.11 -34.88
C ASP A 748 43.71 5.22 -34.79
N LEU A 749 43.04 5.22 -33.63
CA LEU A 749 41.79 4.48 -33.44
C LEU A 749 40.57 5.25 -33.99
N GLU A 750 40.62 6.58 -34.01
CA GLU A 750 39.58 7.45 -34.57
C GLU A 750 39.64 7.52 -36.10
N ALA A 751 40.83 7.48 -36.70
CA ALA A 751 41.03 7.55 -38.16
C ALA A 751 40.42 6.36 -38.93
N GLY A 752 40.04 5.27 -38.26
CA GLY A 752 39.50 4.05 -38.90
C GLY A 752 40.58 3.27 -39.68
N PRO A 753 40.25 2.10 -40.26
CA PRO A 753 41.21 1.38 -41.10
C PRO A 753 41.55 2.24 -42.32
N SER A 754 42.83 2.61 -42.47
CA SER A 754 43.33 3.14 -43.74
C SER A 754 43.06 2.12 -44.84
N GLU A 755 42.34 2.53 -45.90
CA GLU A 755 42.39 1.78 -47.15
C GLU A 755 43.83 1.81 -47.66
N ALA A 756 44.44 0.61 -47.69
CA ALA A 756 45.76 0.25 -48.21
C ALA A 756 46.98 0.69 -47.40
#